data_AF-A0A9P0KUE5-F1
#
_entry.id   AF-A0A9P0KUE5-F1
#
_cell.length_a   1.000
_cell.length_b   1.000
_cell.length_c   1.000
_cell.angle_alpha   90.00
_cell.angle_beta   90.00
_cell.angle_gamma   90.00
#
_symmetry.space_group_name_H-M   'P 1'
#
loop_
_entity.id
_entity.type
_entity.pdbx_description
1 polymer ?
#
loop_
_entity_poly.entity_id
_entity_poly.type
_entity_poly.pdbx_seq_one_letter_code
_entity_poly.pdbx_strand_id
1 'polypeptide(L)'
;MASENVLKLLQDPPPTSGSSLTTCASAATSCITAVTNADTECRLLEAAKSGDLEQVRRLVAAHPHSVNCRDLDGRHSTPLHFAAGYNRVAVVEFLLGQGADVHAKDKGGLVPLHNACSYGHYEVTELLVKHGASVNVADLWKFTPLHEAAAKGKYEIVKLLLKHGADPSKKNRDGATPLDLVRDSDQDVADLLRGNSALLDAAKKGNLARVQRLVTPENINCRDAQGRNSTPLHLAAGYNNVEVAEFLLEHGADVNAQDKGGLIPLHNASSYGHLDIAALLIKHNTVVNATDKWGFTPLHEAAQKGRTQLCALLLAHGADPFLKNQENQAPVDLAQAEDVRCLLQDAMASQQGVPTAPPLPPLPLIAAAISGGNSSADVPTTPRSRPPSVALASHASAPSLITETVIMPSGAAVQLSVPVAMQPPLPLSAEAKSESENDPSASLHSVAEFLTSLGLEHLLDIFEREQITLDILAEMSHEELKQIGISAYGFRHKLIKGMERLVANSGSLWSTPSNPGTLLVDLLADDKEYITVEEEMQNGIREHRDNGHAGGVFTRYNIVRIQKVQNRKLWERYVHRRREVAEDNNNQACERMLFHGSPFINAIVQKGFDERHAYIGGMFGAGIYFAEHSSKSNQYVYGIGGGTGCPTHKDRSCYTCHRHLLLCRVTLGKSFLQFSAMKMAHAPPGHHSVAGRPSVGGLYFPEYVVYRGEQAYPEYFITYQICKPEEFSNGADSDVR
;
A
#
# COMPACT_ATOMS: atom_id res chain seq x y z
N MET A 1 28.80 -20.36 14.13
CA MET A 1 29.30 -21.72 14.44
C MET A 1 29.67 -21.93 15.93
N ALA A 2 29.22 -21.08 16.87
CA ALA A 2 29.39 -21.32 18.32
C ALA A 2 28.04 -21.48 19.07
N SER A 3 26.91 -21.52 18.34
CA SER A 3 25.56 -21.58 18.93
C SER A 3 24.93 -22.99 18.92
N GLU A 4 25.56 -23.97 18.28
CA GLU A 4 25.03 -25.35 18.21
C GLU A 4 25.56 -26.29 19.29
N ASN A 5 26.63 -25.92 20.01
CA ASN A 5 27.28 -26.83 20.98
C ASN A 5 26.72 -26.79 22.41
N VAL A 6 25.73 -25.95 22.70
CA VAL A 6 25.07 -25.92 24.02
C VAL A 6 23.80 -26.78 24.04
N LEU A 7 23.31 -27.24 22.88
CA LEU A 7 22.04 -27.97 22.75
C LEU A 7 22.18 -29.51 22.72
N LYS A 8 23.40 -30.06 22.83
CA LYS A 8 23.65 -31.51 22.67
C LYS A 8 24.06 -32.27 23.94
N LEU A 9 23.97 -31.69 25.13
CA LEU A 9 24.44 -32.32 26.38
C LEU A 9 23.36 -32.48 27.47
N LEU A 10 22.08 -32.52 27.10
CA LEU A 10 20.97 -32.84 28.02
C LEU A 10 20.19 -34.11 27.61
N GLN A 11 20.70 -34.89 26.67
CA GLN A 11 20.15 -36.20 26.30
C GLN A 11 21.31 -37.18 26.26
N ASP A 12 21.64 -37.80 27.40
CA ASP A 12 22.13 -39.19 27.52
C ASP A 12 22.39 -39.53 29.01
N PRO A 13 22.00 -40.72 29.51
CA PRO A 13 22.33 -41.17 30.86
C PRO A 13 23.77 -41.72 30.93
N PRO A 14 24.50 -41.58 32.06
CA PRO A 14 25.85 -42.14 32.17
C PRO A 14 25.83 -43.66 32.44
N PRO A 15 26.88 -44.41 32.04
CA PRO A 15 26.93 -45.86 32.16
C PRO A 15 27.29 -46.31 33.59
N THR A 16 26.71 -47.42 34.01
CA THR A 16 27.05 -48.16 35.24
C THR A 16 28.38 -48.90 35.11
N SER A 17 29.27 -48.78 36.09
CA SER A 17 30.35 -49.75 36.33
C SER A 17 30.66 -49.88 37.82
N GLY A 18 30.97 -51.11 38.25
CA GLY A 18 30.92 -51.54 39.65
C GLY A 18 32.26 -51.80 40.36
N SER A 19 32.10 -51.95 41.69
CA SER A 19 32.88 -52.70 42.71
C SER A 19 34.39 -52.45 42.94
N SER A 20 34.77 -52.12 44.18
CA SER A 20 35.30 -53.09 45.18
C SER A 20 35.59 -52.44 46.55
N LEU A 21 35.36 -53.19 47.65
CA LEU A 21 35.57 -52.84 49.07
C LEU A 21 37.07 -52.95 49.48
N THR A 22 37.62 -52.23 50.47
CA THR A 22 37.65 -52.66 51.90
C THR A 22 38.32 -51.67 52.88
N THR A 23 37.63 -51.41 54.02
CA THR A 23 38.01 -51.21 55.44
C THR A 23 39.07 -50.19 55.94
N CYS A 24 38.64 -49.30 56.87
CA CYS A 24 39.24 -49.08 58.22
C CYS A 24 38.26 -48.30 59.16
N ALA A 25 38.02 -48.81 60.37
CA ALA A 25 36.80 -48.60 61.16
C ALA A 25 36.80 -47.48 62.24
N SER A 26 37.84 -46.66 62.37
CA SER A 26 37.86 -45.51 63.31
C SER A 26 37.71 -44.15 62.60
N ALA A 27 38.05 -44.09 61.31
CA ALA A 27 37.55 -43.07 60.39
C ALA A 27 36.05 -43.27 60.12
N ALA A 28 35.54 -44.49 60.31
CA ALA A 28 34.16 -44.85 59.98
C ALA A 28 33.10 -44.02 60.69
N THR A 29 33.27 -43.50 61.91
CA THR A 29 32.18 -42.66 62.49
C THR A 29 32.09 -41.29 61.82
N SER A 30 33.23 -40.64 61.56
CA SER A 30 33.29 -39.36 60.82
C SER A 30 33.01 -39.54 59.31
N CYS A 31 33.41 -40.67 58.74
CA CYS A 31 33.15 -41.04 57.35
C CYS A 31 31.71 -41.52 57.16
N ILE A 32 31.10 -42.23 58.11
CA ILE A 32 29.68 -42.62 58.08
C ILE A 32 28.82 -41.36 58.21
N THR A 33 29.12 -40.43 59.12
CA THR A 33 28.39 -39.15 59.19
C THR A 33 28.55 -38.31 57.94
N ALA A 34 29.74 -38.30 57.30
CA ALA A 34 29.96 -37.60 56.05
C ALA A 34 29.22 -38.27 54.87
N VAL A 35 29.19 -39.60 54.82
CA VAL A 35 28.48 -40.39 53.80
C VAL A 35 26.96 -40.27 53.98
N THR A 36 26.43 -40.25 55.21
CA THR A 36 25.00 -40.03 55.47
C THR A 36 24.55 -38.60 55.16
N ASN A 37 25.42 -37.62 55.38
CA ASN A 37 25.15 -36.23 55.02
C ASN A 37 25.15 -36.04 53.50
N ALA A 38 26.13 -36.60 52.79
CA ALA A 38 26.19 -36.56 51.32
C ALA A 38 24.95 -37.23 50.67
N ASP A 39 24.52 -38.38 51.20
CA ASP A 39 23.30 -39.05 50.74
C ASP A 39 22.03 -38.21 51.03
N THR A 40 21.99 -37.52 52.16
CA THR A 40 20.87 -36.63 52.54
C THR A 40 20.80 -35.40 51.63
N GLU A 41 21.93 -34.77 51.33
CA GLU A 41 22.02 -33.64 50.39
C GLU A 41 21.62 -34.06 48.97
N CYS A 42 22.08 -35.22 48.50
CA CYS A 42 21.67 -35.79 47.21
C CYS A 42 20.15 -36.01 47.13
N ARG A 43 19.56 -36.61 48.19
CA ARG A 43 18.10 -36.77 48.28
C ARG A 43 17.36 -35.43 48.31
N LEU A 44 17.90 -34.40 48.93
CA LEU A 44 17.30 -33.06 48.92
C LEU A 44 17.34 -32.43 47.53
N LEU A 45 18.46 -32.54 46.81
CA LEU A 45 18.59 -32.04 45.44
C LEU A 45 17.60 -32.73 44.50
N GLU A 46 17.47 -34.05 44.59
CA GLU A 46 16.52 -34.82 43.76
C GLU A 46 15.06 -34.54 44.14
N ALA A 47 14.76 -34.39 45.43
CA ALA A 47 13.42 -33.98 45.89
C ALA A 47 13.06 -32.57 45.37
N ALA A 48 14.02 -31.63 45.41
CA ALA A 48 13.80 -30.27 44.91
C ALA A 48 13.60 -30.23 43.38
N LYS A 49 14.31 -31.10 42.65
CA LYS A 49 14.18 -31.26 41.20
C LYS A 49 12.85 -31.93 40.80
N SER A 50 12.47 -33.01 41.47
CA SER A 50 11.23 -33.74 41.22
C SER A 50 9.98 -32.96 41.66
N GLY A 51 10.14 -32.06 42.64
CA GLY A 51 9.04 -31.26 43.19
C GLY A 51 8.33 -31.90 44.38
N ASP A 52 8.95 -32.91 45.02
CA ASP A 52 8.41 -33.55 46.21
C ASP A 52 8.57 -32.64 47.44
N LEU A 53 7.57 -31.75 47.62
CA LEU A 53 7.56 -30.76 48.68
C LEU A 53 7.61 -31.39 50.08
N GLU A 54 6.93 -32.52 50.29
CA GLU A 54 6.90 -33.17 51.61
C GLU A 54 8.26 -33.76 51.96
N GLN A 55 8.94 -34.37 50.98
CA GLN A 55 10.31 -34.82 51.16
C GLN A 55 11.26 -33.66 51.41
N VAL A 56 11.15 -32.55 50.67
CA VAL A 56 11.95 -31.34 50.90
C VAL A 56 11.70 -30.79 52.31
N ARG A 57 10.44 -30.64 52.74
CA ARG A 57 10.07 -30.18 54.09
C ARG A 57 10.71 -31.04 55.17
N ARG A 58 10.61 -32.36 55.04
CA ARG A 58 11.15 -33.31 56.02
C ARG A 58 12.67 -33.25 56.10
N LEU A 59 13.36 -33.20 54.95
CA LEU A 59 14.82 -33.16 54.90
C LEU A 59 15.38 -31.84 55.44
N VAL A 60 14.78 -30.70 55.06
CA VAL A 60 15.20 -29.38 55.56
C VAL A 60 14.88 -29.22 57.04
N ALA A 61 13.74 -29.74 57.53
CA ALA A 61 13.43 -29.72 58.96
C ALA A 61 14.41 -30.57 59.79
N ALA A 62 14.82 -31.73 59.27
CA ALA A 62 15.79 -32.60 59.94
C ALA A 62 17.23 -32.03 59.89
N HIS A 63 17.60 -31.34 58.82
CA HIS A 63 18.94 -30.79 58.61
C HIS A 63 18.88 -29.37 58.03
N PRO A 64 18.60 -28.32 58.84
CA PRO A 64 18.39 -26.96 58.34
C PRO A 64 19.57 -26.38 57.54
N HIS A 65 20.81 -26.77 57.89
CA HIS A 65 22.01 -26.31 57.20
C HIS A 65 22.13 -26.84 55.75
N SER A 66 21.36 -27.87 55.38
CA SER A 66 21.39 -28.47 54.03
C SER A 66 20.62 -27.68 52.97
N VAL A 67 19.84 -26.66 53.35
CA VAL A 67 19.00 -25.88 52.41
C VAL A 67 19.80 -25.26 51.25
N ASN A 68 21.09 -24.98 51.49
CA ASN A 68 22.05 -24.44 50.51
C ASN A 68 23.14 -25.45 50.12
N CYS A 69 22.88 -26.76 50.25
CA CYS A 69 23.80 -27.79 49.78
C CYS A 69 24.06 -27.63 48.27
N ARG A 70 25.13 -28.25 47.79
CA ARG A 70 25.57 -28.13 46.39
C ARG A 70 25.75 -29.50 45.77
N ASP A 71 25.33 -29.61 44.52
CA ASP A 71 25.61 -30.74 43.65
C ASP A 71 27.11 -30.77 43.28
N LEU A 72 27.94 -31.37 44.13
CA LEU A 72 29.41 -31.39 43.99
C LEU A 72 29.87 -32.20 42.77
N ASP A 73 29.10 -33.21 42.35
CA ASP A 73 29.44 -34.06 41.21
C ASP A 73 29.04 -33.42 39.87
N GLY A 74 28.06 -32.51 39.87
CA GLY A 74 27.58 -31.81 38.68
C GLY A 74 27.98 -30.34 38.62
N ARG A 75 26.98 -29.46 38.55
CA ARG A 75 27.18 -28.01 38.30
C ARG A 75 27.35 -27.18 39.57
N HIS A 76 27.51 -27.80 40.73
CA HIS A 76 27.47 -27.11 42.03
C HIS A 76 26.15 -26.33 42.23
N SER A 77 25.07 -26.81 41.61
CA SER A 77 23.73 -26.24 41.73
C SER A 77 23.16 -26.50 43.13
N THR A 78 22.41 -25.54 43.66
CA THR A 78 21.69 -25.68 44.94
C THR A 78 20.29 -26.26 44.73
N PRO A 79 19.57 -26.72 45.79
CA PRO A 79 18.17 -27.12 45.67
C PRO A 79 17.31 -26.06 45.00
N LEU A 80 17.56 -24.77 45.29
CA LEU A 80 16.87 -23.64 44.68
C LEU A 80 17.13 -23.53 43.16
N HIS A 81 18.33 -23.84 42.67
CA HIS A 81 18.62 -23.88 41.23
C HIS A 81 17.80 -24.94 40.50
N PHE A 82 17.70 -26.13 41.10
CA PHE A 82 16.90 -27.23 40.55
C PHE A 82 15.41 -26.89 40.59
N ALA A 83 14.87 -26.52 41.75
CA ALA A 83 13.48 -26.16 41.89
C ALA A 83 13.09 -25.02 40.93
N ALA A 84 13.96 -24.02 40.76
CA ALA A 84 13.74 -22.93 39.84
C ALA A 84 13.76 -23.38 38.36
N GLY A 85 14.74 -24.19 37.95
CA GLY A 85 14.86 -24.66 36.56
C GLY A 85 13.78 -25.65 36.14
N TYR A 86 13.18 -26.39 37.08
CA TYR A 86 12.14 -27.39 36.83
C TYR A 86 10.72 -26.92 37.19
N ASN A 87 10.52 -25.62 37.39
CA ASN A 87 9.22 -25.00 37.69
C ASN A 87 8.52 -25.54 38.94
N ARG A 88 9.27 -25.78 40.03
CA ARG A 88 8.70 -26.32 41.28
C ARG A 88 8.28 -25.18 42.20
N VAL A 89 7.25 -24.43 41.82
CA VAL A 89 6.81 -23.19 42.51
C VAL A 89 6.71 -23.37 44.03
N ALA A 90 5.98 -24.38 44.51
CA ALA A 90 5.78 -24.61 45.94
C ALA A 90 7.08 -24.97 46.69
N VAL A 91 8.00 -25.67 46.01
CA VAL A 91 9.33 -25.97 46.56
C VAL A 91 10.20 -24.71 46.61
N VAL A 92 10.18 -23.89 45.56
CA VAL A 92 10.89 -22.60 45.53
C VAL A 92 10.43 -21.70 46.67
N GLU A 93 9.11 -21.56 46.85
CA GLU A 93 8.52 -20.76 47.93
C GLU A 93 8.95 -21.26 49.31
N PHE A 94 8.87 -22.58 49.53
CA PHE A 94 9.31 -23.17 50.79
C PHE A 94 10.82 -22.96 51.03
N LEU A 95 11.67 -23.24 50.05
CA LEU A 95 13.13 -23.10 50.17
C LEU A 95 13.53 -21.65 50.48
N LEU A 96 12.94 -20.67 49.79
CA LEU A 96 13.17 -19.25 50.07
C LEU A 96 12.73 -18.88 51.50
N GLY A 97 11.59 -19.41 51.96
CA GLY A 97 11.12 -19.26 53.34
C GLY A 97 12.02 -19.91 54.39
N GLN A 98 12.86 -20.88 54.01
CA GLN A 98 13.85 -21.54 54.88
C GLN A 98 15.27 -20.98 54.73
N GLY A 99 15.44 -19.84 54.06
CA GLY A 99 16.75 -19.17 53.93
C GLY A 99 17.64 -19.72 52.81
N ALA A 100 17.05 -20.29 51.76
CA ALA A 100 17.80 -20.57 50.54
C ALA A 100 18.37 -19.28 49.94
N ASP A 101 19.65 -19.29 49.58
CA ASP A 101 20.35 -18.14 49.01
C ASP A 101 19.94 -17.93 47.55
N VAL A 102 19.17 -16.87 47.31
CA VAL A 102 18.69 -16.46 46.00
C VAL A 102 19.82 -15.98 45.07
N HIS A 103 21.00 -15.67 45.62
CA HIS A 103 22.19 -15.21 44.90
C HIS A 103 23.25 -16.30 44.73
N ALA A 104 22.98 -17.52 45.19
CA ALA A 104 23.91 -18.63 45.08
C ALA A 104 24.34 -18.80 43.62
N LYS A 105 25.65 -18.92 43.39
CA LYS A 105 26.22 -19.16 42.07
C LYS A 105 26.59 -20.63 41.90
N ASP A 106 26.19 -21.18 40.75
CA ASP A 106 26.67 -22.50 40.29
C ASP A 106 28.09 -22.40 39.70
N LYS A 107 28.63 -23.50 39.19
CA LYS A 107 29.97 -23.58 38.59
C LYS A 107 30.15 -22.66 37.37
N GLY A 108 29.07 -22.37 36.64
CA GLY A 108 29.05 -21.42 35.52
C GLY A 108 28.82 -19.96 35.94
N GLY A 109 28.63 -19.71 37.23
CA GLY A 109 28.26 -18.40 37.76
C GLY A 109 26.77 -18.07 37.60
N LEU A 110 25.94 -19.02 37.15
CA LEU A 110 24.50 -18.84 37.06
C LEU A 110 23.91 -18.79 38.45
N VAL A 111 22.80 -18.06 38.58
CA VAL A 111 21.97 -18.00 39.80
C VAL A 111 20.61 -18.62 39.50
N PRO A 112 19.78 -18.98 40.50
CA PRO A 112 18.47 -19.61 40.25
C PRO A 112 17.58 -18.83 39.28
N LEU A 113 17.68 -17.49 39.28
CA LEU A 113 16.96 -16.62 38.35
C LEU A 113 17.32 -16.88 36.87
N HIS A 114 18.59 -17.18 36.55
CA HIS A 114 18.98 -17.53 35.17
C HIS A 114 18.24 -18.78 34.70
N ASN A 115 18.17 -19.82 35.54
CA ASN A 115 17.50 -21.08 35.19
C ASN A 115 16.00 -20.85 34.95
N ALA A 116 15.32 -20.13 35.85
CA ALA A 116 13.90 -19.81 35.68
C ALA A 116 13.63 -19.03 34.38
N CYS A 117 14.48 -18.04 34.09
CA CYS A 117 14.35 -17.20 32.90
C CYS A 117 14.61 -17.97 31.59
N SER A 118 15.65 -18.82 31.54
CA SER A 118 16.02 -19.59 30.34
C SER A 118 14.89 -20.55 29.93
N TYR A 119 14.21 -21.17 30.90
CA TYR A 119 13.11 -22.11 30.62
C TYR A 119 11.74 -21.45 30.48
N GLY A 120 11.55 -20.22 30.97
CA GLY A 120 10.29 -19.48 30.82
C GLY A 120 9.32 -19.60 31.99
N HIS A 121 9.81 -19.88 33.20
CA HIS A 121 8.97 -20.13 34.37
C HIS A 121 8.57 -18.82 35.05
N TYR A 122 7.42 -18.26 34.67
CA TYR A 122 6.99 -16.92 35.07
C TYR A 122 6.83 -16.77 36.57
N GLU A 123 6.06 -17.65 37.21
CA GLU A 123 5.74 -17.58 38.64
C GLU A 123 6.99 -17.73 39.49
N VAL A 124 7.88 -18.66 39.12
CA VAL A 124 9.19 -18.82 39.77
C VAL A 124 10.04 -17.57 39.59
N THR A 125 10.10 -17.01 38.39
CA THR A 125 10.88 -15.79 38.11
C THR A 125 10.40 -14.63 38.96
N GLU A 126 9.08 -14.42 39.03
CA GLU A 126 8.48 -13.37 39.84
C GLU A 126 8.77 -13.57 41.34
N LEU A 127 8.65 -14.81 41.83
CA LEU A 127 8.93 -15.15 43.22
C LEU A 127 10.40 -14.90 43.59
N LEU A 128 11.34 -15.32 42.74
CA LEU A 128 12.77 -15.06 42.95
C LEU A 128 13.07 -13.54 43.00
N VAL A 129 12.49 -12.76 42.08
CA VAL A 129 12.66 -11.29 42.07
C VAL A 129 12.04 -10.64 43.31
N LYS A 130 10.85 -11.09 43.76
CA LYS A 130 10.22 -10.65 45.02
C LYS A 130 11.08 -10.93 46.24
N HIS A 131 11.83 -12.03 46.24
CA HIS A 131 12.80 -12.40 47.28
C HIS A 131 14.19 -11.77 47.08
N GLY A 132 14.31 -10.75 46.22
CA GLY A 132 15.51 -9.92 46.10
C GLY A 132 16.53 -10.39 45.06
N ALA A 133 16.20 -11.37 44.19
CA ALA A 133 17.09 -11.77 43.11
C ALA A 133 17.50 -10.56 42.24
N SER A 134 18.80 -10.37 42.04
CA SER A 134 19.30 -9.28 41.18
C SER A 134 19.03 -9.59 39.72
N VAL A 135 18.12 -8.85 39.08
CA VAL A 135 17.74 -9.02 37.66
C VAL A 135 18.88 -8.76 36.68
N ASN A 136 19.91 -8.04 37.13
CA ASN A 136 21.05 -7.59 36.35
C ASN A 136 22.34 -8.35 36.70
N VAL A 137 22.25 -9.42 37.49
CA VAL A 137 23.35 -10.32 37.81
C VAL A 137 23.95 -10.89 36.52
N ALA A 138 25.26 -11.07 36.54
CA ALA A 138 26.00 -11.58 35.40
C ALA A 138 26.68 -12.90 35.79
N ASP A 139 26.58 -13.89 34.92
CA ASP A 139 27.31 -15.17 35.04
C ASP A 139 28.80 -14.99 34.69
N LEU A 140 29.54 -16.10 34.58
CA LEU A 140 30.96 -16.02 34.23
C LEU A 140 31.20 -15.45 32.82
N TRP A 141 30.27 -15.60 31.88
CA TRP A 141 30.33 -15.07 30.52
C TRP A 141 29.62 -13.73 30.35
N LYS A 142 29.26 -13.08 31.46
CA LYS A 142 28.52 -11.82 31.52
C LYS A 142 27.10 -11.89 30.92
N PHE A 143 26.54 -13.09 30.75
CA PHE A 143 25.12 -13.24 30.46
C PHE A 143 24.32 -12.83 31.69
N THR A 144 23.24 -12.09 31.46
CA THR A 144 22.25 -11.75 32.49
C THR A 144 21.00 -12.61 32.32
N PRO A 145 20.11 -12.69 33.31
CA PRO A 145 18.82 -13.36 33.15
C PRO A 145 18.01 -12.85 31.94
N LEU A 146 18.18 -11.57 31.57
CA LEU A 146 17.56 -10.98 30.38
C LEU A 146 18.14 -11.54 29.08
N HIS A 147 19.46 -11.81 29.01
CA HIS A 147 20.08 -12.49 27.86
C HIS A 147 19.50 -13.89 27.68
N GLU A 148 19.39 -14.66 28.78
CA GLU A 148 18.83 -16.02 28.76
C GLU A 148 17.38 -16.03 28.25
N ALA A 149 16.54 -15.14 28.78
CA ALA A 149 15.15 -15.02 28.37
C ALA A 149 15.01 -14.60 26.90
N ALA A 150 15.82 -13.63 26.45
CA ALA A 150 15.82 -13.13 25.08
C ALA A 150 16.27 -14.19 24.07
N ALA A 151 17.38 -14.88 24.33
CA ALA A 151 17.93 -15.92 23.47
C ALA A 151 16.99 -17.13 23.31
N LYS A 152 16.10 -17.36 24.29
CA LYS A 152 15.12 -18.45 24.30
C LYS A 152 13.70 -18.00 23.90
N GLY A 153 13.52 -16.74 23.49
CA GLY A 153 12.23 -16.23 23.02
C GLY A 153 11.15 -16.11 24.11
N LYS A 154 11.53 -15.95 25.38
CA LYS A 154 10.61 -15.97 26.53
C LYS A 154 9.99 -14.59 26.76
N TYR A 155 9.02 -14.20 25.91
CA TYR A 155 8.41 -12.87 25.92
C TYR A 155 7.94 -12.39 27.30
N GLU A 156 7.13 -13.18 28.01
CA GLU A 156 6.60 -12.76 29.33
C GLU A 156 7.69 -12.61 30.39
N ILE A 157 8.77 -13.40 30.31
CA ILE A 157 9.93 -13.26 31.19
C ILE A 157 10.70 -11.98 30.87
N VAL A 158 10.96 -11.70 29.59
CA VAL A 158 11.63 -10.47 29.16
C VAL A 158 10.84 -9.25 29.66
N LYS A 159 9.51 -9.27 29.50
CA LYS A 159 8.62 -8.21 29.99
C LYS A 159 8.69 -8.03 31.50
N LEU A 160 8.65 -9.13 32.25
CA LEU A 160 8.77 -9.12 33.71
C LEU A 160 10.12 -8.56 34.16
N LEU A 161 11.22 -9.00 33.56
CA LEU A 161 12.56 -8.53 33.90
C LEU A 161 12.74 -7.04 33.61
N LEU A 162 12.27 -6.55 32.45
CA LEU A 162 12.30 -5.12 32.12
C LEU A 162 11.48 -4.29 33.12
N LYS A 163 10.29 -4.78 33.51
CA LYS A 163 9.46 -4.14 34.55
C LYS A 163 10.20 -4.00 35.88
N HIS A 164 11.08 -4.95 36.21
CA HIS A 164 11.91 -4.94 37.42
C HIS A 164 13.29 -4.30 37.23
N GLY A 165 13.51 -3.56 36.13
CA GLY A 165 14.72 -2.77 35.92
C GLY A 165 15.92 -3.54 35.33
N ALA A 166 15.67 -4.65 34.63
CA ALA A 166 16.72 -5.29 33.85
C ALA A 166 17.20 -4.34 32.73
N ASP A 167 18.51 -4.25 32.55
CA ASP A 167 19.16 -3.34 31.61
C ASP A 167 19.37 -4.04 30.25
N PRO A 168 18.63 -3.64 29.19
CA PRO A 168 18.75 -4.24 27.86
C PRO A 168 20.03 -3.82 27.11
N SER A 169 20.81 -2.88 27.66
CA SER A 169 22.06 -2.41 27.04
C SER A 169 23.30 -3.19 27.49
N LYS A 170 23.18 -4.04 28.52
CA LYS A 170 24.30 -4.85 29.03
C LYS A 170 24.82 -5.78 27.95
N LYS A 171 26.16 -5.85 27.84
CA LYS A 171 26.85 -6.72 26.91
C LYS A 171 27.45 -7.93 27.62
N ASN A 172 27.31 -9.09 27.00
CA ASN A 172 28.02 -10.30 27.41
C ASN A 172 29.52 -10.22 27.05
N ARG A 173 30.30 -11.29 27.28
CA ARG A 173 31.73 -11.34 26.92
C ARG A 173 32.01 -11.21 25.43
N ASP A 174 31.08 -11.61 24.58
CA ASP A 174 31.19 -11.51 23.12
C ASP A 174 30.81 -10.11 22.59
N GLY A 175 30.38 -9.21 23.49
CA GLY A 175 29.92 -7.87 23.13
C GLY A 175 28.47 -7.80 22.68
N ALA A 176 27.73 -8.91 22.71
CA ALA A 176 26.33 -9.00 22.33
C ALA A 176 25.41 -8.53 23.47
N THR A 177 24.39 -7.75 23.12
CA THR A 177 23.28 -7.38 24.00
C THR A 177 22.20 -8.46 24.00
N PRO A 178 21.21 -8.45 24.91
CA PRO A 178 20.07 -9.36 24.85
C PRO A 178 19.34 -9.31 23.50
N LEU A 179 19.22 -8.13 22.89
CA LEU A 179 18.57 -7.96 21.58
C LEU A 179 19.33 -8.69 20.46
N ASP A 180 20.66 -8.69 20.50
CA ASP A 180 21.50 -9.34 19.48
C ASP A 180 21.41 -10.88 19.52
N LEU A 181 20.92 -11.43 20.62
CA LEU A 181 20.74 -12.87 20.81
C LEU A 181 19.33 -13.35 20.45
N VAL A 182 18.39 -12.43 20.17
CA VAL A 182 17.01 -12.80 19.80
C VAL A 182 17.01 -13.51 18.45
N ARG A 183 16.31 -14.64 18.37
CA ARG A 183 16.16 -15.39 17.11
C ARG A 183 15.26 -14.63 16.14
N ASP A 184 15.50 -14.79 14.84
CA ASP A 184 14.72 -14.11 13.79
C ASP A 184 13.21 -14.42 13.86
N SER A 185 12.81 -15.55 14.43
CA SER A 185 11.41 -15.93 14.64
C SER A 185 10.72 -15.15 15.78
N ASP A 186 11.47 -14.63 16.74
CA ASP A 186 10.96 -14.10 18.01
C ASP A 186 10.81 -12.57 17.97
N GLN A 187 10.17 -12.06 16.91
CA GLN A 187 10.09 -10.63 16.62
C GLN A 187 9.47 -9.81 17.76
N ASP A 188 8.48 -10.35 18.48
CA ASP A 188 7.83 -9.64 19.58
C ASP A 188 8.80 -9.39 20.76
N VAL A 189 9.75 -10.30 20.99
CA VAL A 189 10.82 -10.12 21.98
C VAL A 189 11.79 -9.03 21.53
N ALA A 190 12.17 -9.05 20.25
CA ALA A 190 13.03 -8.02 19.68
C ALA A 190 12.38 -6.64 19.77
N ASP A 191 11.07 -6.54 19.54
CA ASP A 191 10.32 -5.30 19.62
C ASP A 191 10.21 -4.78 21.06
N LEU A 192 9.94 -5.68 22.00
CA LEU A 192 9.90 -5.34 23.42
C LEU A 192 11.24 -4.80 23.92
N LEU A 193 12.36 -5.40 23.50
CA LEU A 193 13.72 -4.95 23.87
C LEU A 193 14.11 -3.62 23.19
N ARG A 194 13.63 -3.36 21.97
CA ARG A 194 13.84 -2.07 21.29
C ARG A 194 13.00 -0.93 21.89
N GLY A 195 11.88 -1.24 22.53
CA GLY A 195 10.96 -0.25 23.09
C GLY A 195 10.45 0.73 22.03
N ASN A 196 10.50 2.04 22.33
CA ASN A 196 10.02 3.10 21.44
C ASN A 196 10.68 3.07 20.04
N SER A 197 11.92 2.60 19.95
CA SER A 197 12.61 2.46 18.65
C SER A 197 11.92 1.47 17.71
N ALA A 198 11.21 0.46 18.25
CA ALA A 198 10.41 -0.46 17.44
C ALA A 198 9.20 0.25 16.81
N LEU A 199 8.51 1.11 17.58
CA LEU A 199 7.39 1.90 17.08
C LEU A 199 7.85 2.89 16.00
N LEU A 200 8.96 3.58 16.22
CA LEU A 200 9.56 4.49 15.24
C LEU A 200 9.94 3.77 13.93
N ASP A 201 10.58 2.59 14.03
CA ASP A 201 10.92 1.75 12.86
C ASP A 201 9.66 1.28 12.12
N ALA A 202 8.64 0.82 12.84
CA ALA A 202 7.38 0.37 12.27
C ALA A 202 6.65 1.50 11.54
N ALA A 203 6.62 2.70 12.14
CA ALA A 203 5.99 3.87 11.54
C ALA A 203 6.73 4.37 10.28
N LYS A 204 8.06 4.33 10.30
CA LYS A 204 8.91 4.62 9.14
C LYS A 204 8.72 3.63 7.98
N LYS A 205 8.56 2.34 8.29
CA LYS A 205 8.37 1.27 7.28
C LYS A 205 6.92 1.11 6.79
N GLY A 206 5.97 1.83 7.38
CA GLY A 206 4.56 1.72 7.02
C GLY A 206 3.91 0.41 7.47
N ASN A 207 4.45 -0.26 8.50
CA ASN A 207 3.88 -1.52 8.98
C ASN A 207 2.76 -1.24 10.00
N LEU A 208 1.55 -0.97 9.50
CA LEU A 208 0.38 -0.63 10.32
C LEU A 208 0.09 -1.68 11.40
N ALA A 209 0.08 -2.96 11.05
CA ALA A 209 -0.20 -4.04 12.01
C ALA A 209 0.81 -4.06 13.17
N ARG A 210 2.08 -3.74 12.90
CA ARG A 210 3.12 -3.66 13.94
C ARG A 210 2.99 -2.37 14.75
N VAL A 211 2.63 -1.24 14.14
CA VAL A 211 2.31 0.01 14.86
C VAL A 211 1.14 -0.19 15.83
N GLN A 212 0.04 -0.81 15.37
CA GLN A 212 -1.15 -1.09 16.17
C GLN A 212 -0.85 -1.92 17.42
N ARG A 213 0.10 -2.86 17.35
CA ARG A 213 0.51 -3.67 18.50
C ARG A 213 1.44 -2.95 19.47
N LEU A 214 2.23 -1.99 18.98
CA LEU A 214 3.29 -1.34 19.76
C LEU A 214 2.86 0.00 20.37
N VAL A 215 1.88 0.66 19.76
CA VAL A 215 1.45 1.98 20.23
C VAL A 215 0.72 1.87 21.58
N THR A 216 1.03 2.81 22.46
CA THR A 216 0.31 3.05 23.71
C THR A 216 0.10 4.56 23.86
N PRO A 217 -0.86 5.01 24.69
CA PRO A 217 -1.05 6.44 24.94
C PRO A 217 0.23 7.15 25.41
N GLU A 218 1.10 6.44 26.14
CA GLU A 218 2.34 6.99 26.69
C GLU A 218 3.47 7.10 25.64
N ASN A 219 3.48 6.25 24.61
CA ASN A 219 4.56 6.18 23.63
C ASN A 219 4.21 6.73 22.24
N ILE A 220 2.95 7.11 21.99
CA ILE A 220 2.51 7.56 20.66
C ILE A 220 3.30 8.78 20.15
N ASN A 221 3.74 9.65 21.07
CA ASN A 221 4.59 10.81 20.81
C ASN A 221 6.04 10.59 21.27
N CYS A 222 6.50 9.33 21.33
CA CYS A 222 7.90 9.02 21.61
C CYS A 222 8.83 9.67 20.58
N ARG A 223 10.10 9.81 20.94
CA ARG A 223 11.06 10.56 20.13
C ARG A 223 12.31 9.76 19.82
N ASP A 224 12.81 9.92 18.60
CA ASP A 224 14.11 9.40 18.19
C ASP A 224 15.25 10.18 18.87
N ALA A 225 15.67 9.70 20.04
CA ALA A 225 16.70 10.35 20.86
C ALA A 225 18.08 10.42 20.17
N GLN A 226 18.37 9.55 19.20
CA GLN A 226 19.68 9.46 18.55
C GLN A 226 19.74 10.21 17.21
N GLY A 227 18.59 10.51 16.60
CA GLY A 227 18.51 11.22 15.33
C GLY A 227 17.92 12.62 15.43
N ARG A 228 16.90 12.91 14.62
CA ARG A 228 16.27 14.23 14.51
C ARG A 228 15.28 14.53 15.64
N ASN A 229 15.19 13.70 16.68
CA ASN A 229 14.17 13.83 17.71
C ASN A 229 12.73 13.79 17.14
N SER A 230 12.57 13.06 16.04
CA SER A 230 11.31 12.90 15.30
C SER A 230 10.34 11.97 16.05
N THR A 231 9.05 12.24 15.93
CA THR A 231 7.97 11.36 16.42
C THR A 231 7.59 10.29 15.39
N PRO A 232 6.82 9.24 15.76
CA PRO A 232 6.28 8.29 14.79
C PRO A 232 5.53 8.98 13.64
N LEU A 233 4.78 10.05 13.93
CA LEU A 233 4.03 10.80 12.92
C LEU A 233 4.95 11.54 11.94
N HIS A 234 6.08 12.10 12.37
CA HIS A 234 7.07 12.67 11.45
C HIS A 234 7.61 11.63 10.46
N LEU A 235 7.88 10.42 10.96
CA LEU A 235 8.39 9.32 10.13
C LEU A 235 7.32 8.84 9.16
N ALA A 236 6.09 8.60 9.63
CA ALA A 236 4.98 8.22 8.75
C ALA A 236 4.73 9.29 7.67
N ALA A 237 4.76 10.57 8.05
CA ALA A 237 4.56 11.68 7.14
C ALA A 237 5.69 11.79 6.11
N GLY A 238 6.96 11.73 6.50
CA GLY A 238 8.10 11.87 5.59
C GLY A 238 8.29 10.68 4.64
N TYR A 239 7.86 9.48 5.03
CA TYR A 239 7.98 8.25 4.24
C TYR A 239 6.70 7.85 3.50
N ASN A 240 5.68 8.73 3.47
CA ASN A 240 4.41 8.54 2.76
C ASN A 240 3.58 7.33 3.24
N ASN A 241 3.59 7.05 4.54
CA ASN A 241 2.82 5.95 5.12
C ASN A 241 1.45 6.46 5.58
N VAL A 242 0.52 6.66 4.65
CA VAL A 242 -0.78 7.32 4.88
C VAL A 242 -1.62 6.61 5.94
N GLU A 243 -1.80 5.30 5.82
CA GLU A 243 -2.60 4.51 6.77
C GLU A 243 -2.03 4.57 8.20
N VAL A 244 -0.70 4.57 8.32
CA VAL A 244 -0.03 4.71 9.62
C VAL A 244 -0.21 6.12 10.19
N ALA A 245 -0.06 7.15 9.35
CA ALA A 245 -0.25 8.53 9.78
C ALA A 245 -1.69 8.77 10.25
N GLU A 246 -2.68 8.25 9.53
CA GLU A 246 -4.11 8.34 9.89
C GLU A 246 -4.36 7.66 11.23
N PHE A 247 -3.92 6.41 11.37
CA PHE A 247 -4.06 5.68 12.62
C PHE A 247 -3.39 6.41 13.81
N LEU A 248 -2.17 6.93 13.64
CA LEU A 248 -1.48 7.68 14.70
C LEU A 248 -2.26 8.95 15.10
N LEU A 249 -2.80 9.70 14.14
CA LEU A 249 -3.58 10.90 14.39
C LEU A 249 -4.89 10.59 15.13
N GLU A 250 -5.60 9.55 14.71
CA GLU A 250 -6.83 9.07 15.38
C GLU A 250 -6.59 8.66 16.84
N HIS A 251 -5.37 8.22 17.16
CA HIS A 251 -4.99 7.75 18.50
C HIS A 251 -4.28 8.84 19.34
N GLY A 252 -4.27 10.09 18.88
CA GLY A 252 -3.76 11.23 19.67
C GLY A 252 -2.29 11.58 19.44
N ALA A 253 -1.73 11.23 18.28
CA ALA A 253 -0.43 11.76 17.88
C ALA A 253 -0.50 13.29 17.73
N ASP A 254 0.50 13.99 18.26
CA ASP A 254 0.59 15.44 18.17
C ASP A 254 1.00 15.85 16.75
N VAL A 255 0.02 16.35 16.01
CA VAL A 255 0.14 16.83 14.62
C VAL A 255 1.12 18.00 14.47
N ASN A 256 1.41 18.73 15.55
CA ASN A 256 2.28 19.91 15.58
C ASN A 256 3.54 19.69 16.43
N ALA A 257 3.85 18.44 16.80
CA ALA A 257 5.07 18.13 17.52
C ALA A 257 6.28 18.63 16.72
N GLN A 258 7.19 19.34 17.37
CA GLN A 258 8.42 19.82 16.72
C GLN A 258 9.58 18.85 16.94
N ASP A 259 10.33 18.57 15.88
CA ASP A 259 11.58 17.82 15.93
C ASP A 259 12.77 18.69 16.41
N LYS A 260 14.00 18.18 16.33
CA LYS A 260 15.21 18.90 16.77
C LYS A 260 15.44 20.21 15.98
N GLY A 261 15.03 20.26 14.72
CA GLY A 261 15.11 21.43 13.84
C GLY A 261 13.92 22.39 13.98
N GLY A 262 12.91 22.05 14.78
CA GLY A 262 11.66 22.80 14.85
C GLY A 262 10.65 22.41 13.78
N LEU A 263 10.95 21.41 12.94
CA LEU A 263 10.04 20.94 11.91
C LEU A 263 8.88 20.20 12.55
N ILE A 264 7.67 20.42 12.04
CA ILE A 264 6.46 19.62 12.32
C ILE A 264 6.24 18.58 11.20
N PRO A 265 5.41 17.53 11.39
CA PRO A 265 5.13 16.53 10.36
C PRO A 265 4.74 17.09 8.99
N LEU A 266 4.04 18.24 8.94
CA LEU A 266 3.66 18.90 7.69
C LEU A 266 4.89 19.38 6.89
N HIS A 267 5.98 19.81 7.53
CA HIS A 267 7.22 20.17 6.82
C HIS A 267 7.78 18.94 6.09
N ASN A 268 7.82 17.79 6.76
CA ASN A 268 8.28 16.54 6.16
C ASN A 268 7.42 16.14 4.95
N ALA A 269 6.08 16.17 5.09
CA ALA A 269 5.17 15.89 3.98
C ALA A 269 5.39 16.87 2.82
N SER A 270 5.61 18.16 3.14
CA SER A 270 5.76 19.23 2.16
C SER A 270 7.06 19.15 1.36
N SER A 271 8.18 18.89 2.03
CA SER A 271 9.49 18.77 1.37
C SER A 271 9.51 17.60 0.37
N TYR A 272 8.90 16.47 0.73
CA TYR A 272 8.86 15.28 -0.12
C TYR A 272 7.69 15.23 -1.11
N GLY A 273 6.69 16.12 -1.00
CA GLY A 273 5.57 16.19 -1.94
C GLY A 273 4.46 15.16 -1.67
N HIS A 274 4.24 14.79 -0.42
CA HIS A 274 3.25 13.79 -0.02
C HIS A 274 1.88 14.44 0.19
N LEU A 275 1.13 14.61 -0.91
CA LEU A 275 -0.14 15.34 -0.93
C LEU A 275 -1.20 14.77 0.03
N ASP A 276 -1.39 13.45 0.02
CA ASP A 276 -2.42 12.78 0.85
C ASP A 276 -2.11 12.92 2.34
N ILE A 277 -0.83 12.78 2.72
CA ILE A 277 -0.37 13.05 4.08
C ILE A 277 -0.63 14.51 4.45
N ALA A 278 -0.27 15.47 3.59
CA ALA A 278 -0.46 16.88 3.88
C ALA A 278 -1.95 17.23 4.07
N ALA A 279 -2.82 16.71 3.21
CA ALA A 279 -4.27 16.88 3.33
C ALA A 279 -4.80 16.26 4.64
N LEU A 280 -4.31 15.08 5.02
CA LEU A 280 -4.64 14.42 6.27
C LEU A 280 -4.18 15.23 7.49
N LEU A 281 -2.96 15.75 7.49
CA LEU A 281 -2.44 16.61 8.56
C LEU A 281 -3.25 17.91 8.69
N ILE A 282 -3.65 18.52 7.57
CA ILE A 282 -4.53 19.70 7.53
C ILE A 282 -5.90 19.37 8.12
N LYS A 283 -6.49 18.23 7.75
CA LYS A 283 -7.76 17.74 8.32
C LYS A 283 -7.68 17.59 9.85
N HIS A 284 -6.50 17.23 10.38
CA HIS A 284 -6.24 17.14 11.81
C HIS A 284 -5.71 18.44 12.45
N ASN A 285 -5.99 19.61 11.85
CA ASN A 285 -5.66 20.95 12.39
C ASN A 285 -4.15 21.18 12.61
N THR A 286 -3.32 20.72 11.68
CA THR A 286 -1.90 21.12 11.64
C THR A 286 -1.76 22.62 11.40
N VAL A 287 -0.72 23.24 11.95
CA VAL A 287 -0.45 24.67 11.73
C VAL A 287 0.24 24.86 10.38
N VAL A 288 -0.54 25.26 9.37
CA VAL A 288 -0.09 25.40 7.96
C VAL A 288 1.09 26.37 7.81
N ASN A 289 1.13 27.44 8.61
CA ASN A 289 2.22 28.44 8.63
C ASN A 289 3.20 28.22 9.80
N ALA A 290 3.30 27.00 10.35
CA ALA A 290 4.29 26.71 11.38
C ALA A 290 5.69 27.02 10.86
N THR A 291 6.54 27.59 11.70
CA THR A 291 7.93 27.85 11.36
C THR A 291 8.86 26.91 12.11
N ASP A 292 9.90 26.47 11.41
CA ASP A 292 11.04 25.80 12.04
C ASP A 292 12.00 26.81 12.71
N LYS A 293 13.15 26.33 13.18
CA LYS A 293 14.14 27.20 13.85
C LYS A 293 14.77 28.26 12.96
N TRP A 294 14.66 28.13 11.64
CA TRP A 294 15.19 29.06 10.64
C TRP A 294 14.09 29.92 10.01
N GLY A 295 12.84 29.79 10.45
CA GLY A 295 11.71 30.54 9.92
C GLY A 295 11.13 29.95 8.63
N PHE A 296 11.53 28.75 8.22
CA PHE A 296 10.93 28.08 7.07
C PHE A 296 9.55 27.57 7.45
N THR A 297 8.58 27.80 6.56
CA THR A 297 7.23 27.23 6.65
C THR A 297 7.11 26.00 5.75
N PRO A 298 6.07 25.16 5.90
CA PRO A 298 5.78 24.09 4.95
C PRO A 298 5.71 24.56 3.50
N LEU A 299 5.23 25.79 3.24
CA LEU A 299 5.18 26.37 1.90
C LEU A 299 6.58 26.69 1.36
N HIS A 300 7.52 27.14 2.20
CA HIS A 300 8.92 27.31 1.79
C HIS A 300 9.53 25.97 1.34
N GLU A 301 9.32 24.91 2.12
CA GLU A 301 9.80 23.55 1.80
C GLU A 301 9.21 23.05 0.47
N ALA A 302 7.89 23.16 0.31
CA ALA A 302 7.21 22.75 -0.91
C ALA A 302 7.71 23.54 -2.12
N ALA A 303 7.87 24.85 -1.99
CA ALA A 303 8.32 25.73 -3.07
C ALA A 303 9.75 25.43 -3.50
N GLN A 304 10.67 25.31 -2.53
CA GLN A 304 12.07 25.02 -2.77
C GLN A 304 12.27 23.68 -3.48
N LYS A 305 11.43 22.67 -3.19
CA LYS A 305 11.49 21.33 -3.79
C LYS A 305 10.61 21.16 -5.03
N GLY A 306 9.99 22.23 -5.54
CA GLY A 306 9.18 22.18 -6.77
C GLY A 306 7.89 21.39 -6.63
N ARG A 307 7.22 21.41 -5.46
CA ARG A 307 6.01 20.62 -5.18
C ARG A 307 4.75 21.42 -5.51
N THR A 308 4.47 21.63 -6.79
CA THR A 308 3.40 22.54 -7.28
C THR A 308 2.02 22.23 -6.71
N GLN A 309 1.58 20.96 -6.78
CA GLN A 309 0.28 20.54 -6.23
C GLN A 309 0.17 20.77 -4.72
N LEU A 310 1.26 20.54 -4.00
CA LEU A 310 1.28 20.70 -2.55
C LEU A 310 1.36 22.19 -2.15
N CYS A 311 2.06 23.03 -2.92
CA CYS A 311 1.99 24.48 -2.78
C CYS A 311 0.55 24.97 -2.96
N ALA A 312 -0.16 24.50 -3.99
CA ALA A 312 -1.56 24.86 -4.23
C ALA A 312 -2.48 24.42 -3.08
N LEU A 313 -2.29 23.20 -2.55
CA LEU A 313 -3.01 22.72 -1.38
C LEU A 313 -2.76 23.61 -0.16
N LEU A 314 -1.50 23.91 0.16
CA LEU A 314 -1.15 24.76 1.30
C LEU A 314 -1.75 26.16 1.17
N LEU A 315 -1.67 26.79 -0.01
CA LEU A 315 -2.27 28.11 -0.28
C LEU A 315 -3.80 28.09 -0.12
N ALA A 316 -4.47 27.05 -0.64
CA ALA A 316 -5.91 26.87 -0.48
C ALA A 316 -6.34 26.74 1.00
N HIS A 317 -5.42 26.29 1.86
CA HIS A 317 -5.63 26.15 3.30
C HIS A 317 -4.94 27.26 4.12
N GLY A 318 -4.70 28.43 3.52
CA GLY A 318 -4.29 29.64 4.24
C GLY A 318 -2.78 29.75 4.48
N ALA A 319 -1.95 29.06 3.71
CA ALA A 319 -0.52 29.33 3.71
C ALA A 319 -0.23 30.75 3.20
N ASP A 320 0.64 31.46 3.90
CA ASP A 320 1.00 32.84 3.56
C ASP A 320 2.25 32.84 2.65
N PRO A 321 2.12 33.29 1.37
CA PRO A 321 3.24 33.34 0.44
C PRO A 321 4.19 34.53 0.69
N PHE A 322 3.88 35.43 1.63
CA PHE A 322 4.71 36.58 2.00
C PHE A 322 5.59 36.35 3.22
N LEU A 323 5.33 35.29 4.01
CA LEU A 323 6.16 34.98 5.17
C LEU A 323 7.59 34.77 4.76
N LYS A 324 8.52 35.36 5.52
CA LYS A 324 9.94 35.30 5.25
C LYS A 324 10.66 34.48 6.29
N ASN A 325 11.60 33.66 5.85
CA ASN A 325 12.54 32.99 6.73
C ASN A 325 13.55 34.00 7.34
N GLN A 326 14.48 33.50 8.17
CA GLN A 326 15.52 34.34 8.78
C GLN A 326 16.52 34.95 7.77
N GLU A 327 16.60 34.39 6.57
CA GLU A 327 17.38 34.94 5.44
C GLU A 327 16.60 35.98 4.63
N ASN A 328 15.41 36.38 5.11
CA ASN A 328 14.52 37.35 4.49
C ASN A 328 14.02 36.92 3.09
N GLN A 329 13.96 35.60 2.84
CA GLN A 329 13.44 34.99 1.63
C GLN A 329 12.00 34.51 1.87
N ALA A 330 11.10 34.84 0.95
CA ALA A 330 9.76 34.27 0.88
C ALA A 330 9.75 32.95 0.08
N PRO A 331 8.68 32.13 0.13
CA PRO A 331 8.60 30.90 -0.65
C PRO A 331 8.86 31.09 -2.15
N VAL A 332 8.43 32.22 -2.73
CA VAL A 332 8.64 32.54 -4.14
C VAL A 332 10.11 32.74 -4.50
N ASP A 333 10.92 33.25 -3.56
CA ASP A 333 12.35 33.49 -3.75
C ASP A 333 13.13 32.16 -3.79
N LEU A 334 12.58 31.12 -3.13
CA LEU A 334 13.16 29.78 -3.08
C LEU A 334 12.68 28.87 -4.23
N ALA A 335 11.58 29.24 -4.91
CA ALA A 335 11.00 28.44 -5.97
C ALA A 335 11.99 28.27 -7.12
N GLN A 336 12.38 27.03 -7.42
CA GLN A 336 13.24 26.72 -8.57
C GLN A 336 12.43 26.47 -9.85
N ALA A 337 11.26 25.81 -9.70
CA ALA A 337 10.38 25.47 -10.80
C ALA A 337 9.49 26.67 -11.20
N GLU A 338 9.32 26.87 -12.51
CA GLU A 338 8.61 28.04 -13.06
C GLU A 338 7.11 28.01 -12.77
N ASP A 339 6.51 26.84 -12.78
CA ASP A 339 5.11 26.62 -12.43
C ASP A 339 4.81 26.97 -10.96
N VAL A 340 5.70 26.59 -10.05
CA VAL A 340 5.63 27.00 -8.63
C VAL A 340 5.79 28.51 -8.47
N ARG A 341 6.73 29.12 -9.20
CA ARG A 341 6.93 30.57 -9.15
C ARG A 341 5.70 31.32 -9.65
N CYS A 342 5.15 30.92 -10.79
CA CYS A 342 3.89 31.46 -11.31
C CYS A 342 2.75 31.34 -10.29
N LEU A 343 2.55 30.14 -9.72
CA LEU A 343 1.52 29.88 -8.73
C LEU A 343 1.63 30.80 -7.49
N LEU A 344 2.85 30.98 -6.97
CA LEU A 344 3.09 31.82 -5.81
C LEU A 344 2.90 33.30 -6.13
N GLN A 345 3.34 33.77 -7.29
CA GLN A 345 3.12 35.15 -7.74
C GLN A 345 1.63 35.46 -7.92
N ASP A 346 0.87 34.54 -8.52
CA ASP A 346 -0.58 34.66 -8.67
C ASP A 346 -1.27 34.73 -7.29
N ALA A 347 -0.85 33.88 -6.36
CA ALA A 347 -1.38 33.89 -4.99
C ALA A 347 -1.07 35.22 -4.27
N MET A 348 0.15 35.74 -4.39
CA MET A 348 0.54 37.04 -3.83
C MET A 348 -0.29 38.19 -4.43
N ALA A 349 -0.47 38.22 -5.75
CA ALA A 349 -1.26 39.25 -6.43
C ALA A 349 -2.73 39.22 -5.98
N SER A 350 -3.30 38.02 -5.79
CA SER A 350 -4.69 37.86 -5.34
C SER A 350 -4.94 38.39 -3.92
N GLN A 351 -3.93 38.39 -3.05
CA GLN A 351 -4.02 38.87 -1.67
C GLN A 351 -3.75 40.38 -1.53
N GLN A 352 -3.14 41.03 -2.53
CA GLN A 352 -2.91 42.48 -2.55
C GLN A 352 -4.11 43.27 -3.11
N GLY A 353 -5.10 42.60 -3.70
CA GLY A 353 -6.23 43.21 -4.41
C GLY A 353 -7.46 43.61 -3.57
N VAL A 354 -7.37 43.73 -2.24
CA VAL A 354 -8.49 44.19 -1.39
C VAL A 354 -8.22 45.59 -0.84
N PRO A 355 -8.77 46.68 -1.45
CA PRO A 355 -8.93 47.95 -0.78
C PRO A 355 -9.99 47.82 0.33
N THR A 356 -9.61 48.22 1.54
CA THR A 356 -10.52 48.37 2.68
C THR A 356 -11.54 49.48 2.38
N ALA A 357 -12.82 49.10 2.22
CA ALA A 357 -13.92 50.06 2.20
C ALA A 357 -14.14 50.62 3.62
N PRO A 358 -14.41 51.93 3.79
CA PRO A 358 -14.70 52.51 5.10
C PRO A 358 -16.09 52.06 5.60
N PRO A 359 -16.35 52.10 6.92
CA PRO A 359 -17.61 51.62 7.48
C PRO A 359 -18.78 52.52 7.04
N LEU A 360 -19.84 51.92 6.51
CA LEU A 360 -21.10 52.60 6.20
C LEU A 360 -21.93 52.86 7.48
N PRO A 361 -22.68 53.98 7.56
CA PRO A 361 -23.50 54.34 8.71
C PRO A 361 -24.82 53.54 8.77
N PRO A 362 -25.56 53.53 9.90
CA PRO A 362 -26.67 52.62 10.09
C PRO A 362 -27.96 53.07 9.39
N LEU A 363 -28.61 52.09 8.75
CA LEU A 363 -30.04 51.84 8.41
C LEU A 363 -31.05 53.01 8.28
N PRO A 364 -32.06 52.80 7.41
CA PRO A 364 -33.37 52.49 8.01
C PRO A 364 -34.15 51.35 7.33
N LEU A 365 -34.85 50.61 8.19
CA LEU A 365 -35.91 49.62 7.89
C LEU A 365 -37.24 50.32 7.59
N ILE A 366 -37.93 49.95 6.49
CA ILE A 366 -39.42 49.96 6.30
C ILE A 366 -39.71 48.92 5.19
N ALA A 367 -40.19 47.71 5.50
CA ALA A 367 -41.58 47.25 5.71
C ALA A 367 -42.45 47.16 4.42
N ALA A 368 -43.14 46.01 4.33
CA ALA A 368 -43.84 45.41 3.19
C ALA A 368 -45.16 46.10 2.76
N ALA A 369 -45.63 45.83 1.52
CA ALA A 369 -46.86 45.08 1.22
C ALA A 369 -47.42 45.24 -0.24
N ILE A 370 -47.63 44.09 -0.90
CA ILE A 370 -48.87 43.55 -1.55
C ILE A 370 -49.60 44.30 -2.70
N SER A 371 -50.01 43.48 -3.70
CA SER A 371 -51.11 43.58 -4.71
C SER A 371 -50.64 43.93 -6.13
N GLY A 372 -50.75 43.08 -7.16
CA GLY A 372 -51.97 42.53 -7.82
C GLY A 372 -52.26 43.38 -9.08
N GLY A 373 -52.62 42.93 -10.29
CA GLY A 373 -52.87 41.66 -10.97
C GLY A 373 -53.30 41.97 -12.43
N ASN A 374 -53.22 40.95 -13.30
CA ASN A 374 -54.01 40.67 -14.52
C ASN A 374 -53.97 41.49 -15.84
N SER A 375 -54.20 40.67 -16.89
CA SER A 375 -54.78 40.90 -18.25
C SER A 375 -53.92 41.59 -19.31
N SER A 376 -53.96 41.27 -20.61
CA SER A 376 -54.44 40.15 -21.45
C SER A 376 -54.28 40.60 -22.92
N ALA A 377 -54.09 39.64 -23.84
CA ALA A 377 -54.42 39.69 -25.27
C ALA A 377 -53.64 40.65 -26.21
N ASP A 378 -52.99 40.10 -27.25
CA ASP A 378 -53.58 40.10 -28.61
C ASP A 378 -52.69 39.37 -29.64
N VAL A 379 -53.36 38.56 -30.46
CA VAL A 379 -52.97 37.89 -31.72
C VAL A 379 -53.49 38.85 -32.83
N PRO A 380 -52.92 39.03 -34.06
CA PRO A 380 -52.96 37.97 -35.08
C PRO A 380 -52.07 38.03 -36.36
N THR A 381 -52.17 36.92 -37.13
CA THR A 381 -52.22 36.80 -38.62
C THR A 381 -50.97 36.96 -39.51
N THR A 382 -50.45 35.83 -40.02
CA THR A 382 -50.45 35.29 -41.43
C THR A 382 -50.53 36.28 -42.63
N PRO A 383 -50.15 35.96 -43.91
CA PRO A 383 -50.13 34.62 -44.56
C PRO A 383 -49.14 34.33 -45.74
N ARG A 384 -49.14 33.04 -46.18
CA ARG A 384 -49.02 32.49 -47.58
C ARG A 384 -47.75 32.80 -48.41
N SER A 385 -47.13 31.83 -49.09
CA SER A 385 -47.70 31.13 -50.25
C SER A 385 -47.00 29.80 -50.65
N ARG A 386 -47.75 29.03 -51.44
CA ARG A 386 -47.72 27.60 -51.82
C ARG A 386 -46.57 27.08 -52.74
N PRO A 387 -46.46 25.74 -52.91
CA PRO A 387 -45.50 24.97 -53.72
C PRO A 387 -46.08 24.60 -55.12
N PRO A 388 -45.42 23.78 -55.99
CA PRO A 388 -45.55 22.31 -55.90
C PRO A 388 -44.38 21.43 -56.43
N SER A 389 -44.30 20.19 -55.92
CA SER A 389 -44.05 18.86 -56.56
C SER A 389 -42.82 18.65 -57.48
N VAL A 390 -42.12 17.50 -57.55
CA VAL A 390 -42.54 16.08 -57.73
C VAL A 390 -41.33 15.14 -57.47
N ALA A 391 -41.60 14.01 -56.80
CA ALA A 391 -41.04 12.64 -56.87
C ALA A 391 -39.52 12.30 -56.84
N LEU A 392 -39.22 11.44 -55.85
CA LEU A 392 -38.48 10.16 -55.86
C LEU A 392 -37.30 9.95 -56.83
N ALA A 393 -36.12 9.70 -56.25
CA ALA A 393 -35.39 8.45 -56.48
C ALA A 393 -34.43 8.15 -55.31
N SER A 394 -34.53 6.91 -54.84
CA SER A 394 -33.72 6.23 -53.84
C SER A 394 -32.25 6.08 -54.23
N HIS A 395 -31.32 6.29 -53.30
CA HIS A 395 -30.16 5.41 -53.08
C HIS A 395 -29.65 5.60 -51.65
N ALA A 396 -29.91 4.60 -50.81
CA ALA A 396 -29.23 4.42 -49.55
C ALA A 396 -27.83 3.85 -49.84
N SER A 397 -26.79 4.58 -49.47
CA SER A 397 -25.42 4.08 -49.38
C SER A 397 -25.07 3.98 -47.90
N ALA A 398 -24.75 2.78 -47.44
CA ALA A 398 -24.31 2.50 -46.07
C ALA A 398 -23.00 3.25 -45.74
N PRO A 399 -22.76 3.67 -44.48
CA PRO A 399 -21.51 4.31 -44.10
C PRO A 399 -20.35 3.30 -44.11
N SER A 400 -19.26 3.67 -44.79
CA SER A 400 -18.03 2.89 -44.89
C SER A 400 -17.34 2.76 -43.53
N LEU A 401 -17.10 1.54 -43.05
CA LEU A 401 -16.25 1.26 -41.88
C LEU A 401 -14.80 1.66 -42.19
N ILE A 402 -14.21 2.53 -41.36
CA ILE A 402 -12.78 2.86 -41.44
C ILE A 402 -12.01 1.68 -40.82
N THR A 403 -11.14 1.05 -41.60
CA THR A 403 -10.25 -0.02 -41.15
C THR A 403 -8.79 0.46 -41.16
N GLU A 404 -8.02 0.04 -40.17
CA GLU A 404 -6.59 0.37 -40.04
C GLU A 404 -5.75 -0.91 -40.00
N THR A 405 -4.61 -0.89 -40.70
CA THR A 405 -3.68 -2.02 -40.75
C THR A 405 -2.75 -2.00 -39.54
N VAL A 406 -2.75 -3.09 -38.76
CA VAL A 406 -1.85 -3.25 -37.60
C VAL A 406 -1.08 -4.56 -37.71
N ILE A 407 0.14 -4.57 -37.17
CA ILE A 407 0.98 -5.77 -37.10
C ILE A 407 0.62 -6.57 -35.85
N MET A 408 0.21 -7.82 -36.05
CA MET A 408 -0.11 -8.77 -34.99
C MET A 408 1.16 -9.32 -34.32
N PRO A 409 1.04 -9.97 -33.15
CA PRO A 409 2.17 -10.59 -32.45
C PRO A 409 2.91 -11.63 -33.30
N SER A 410 2.21 -12.35 -34.19
CA SER A 410 2.80 -13.26 -35.18
C SER A 410 3.62 -12.57 -36.28
N GLY A 411 3.53 -11.25 -36.41
CA GLY A 411 4.14 -10.46 -37.49
C GLY A 411 3.23 -10.30 -38.70
N ALA A 412 2.05 -10.93 -38.73
CA ALA A 412 1.06 -10.75 -39.78
C ALA A 412 0.45 -9.34 -39.73
N ALA A 413 0.22 -8.74 -40.90
CA ALA A 413 -0.53 -7.48 -41.01
C ALA A 413 -2.03 -7.78 -41.14
N VAL A 414 -2.84 -7.20 -40.25
CA VAL A 414 -4.30 -7.40 -40.21
C VAL A 414 -5.01 -6.06 -40.27
N GLN A 415 -6.08 -5.97 -41.05
CA GLN A 415 -6.99 -4.83 -41.05
C GLN A 415 -8.03 -5.02 -39.95
N LEU A 416 -8.04 -4.11 -38.98
CA LEU A 416 -9.00 -4.11 -37.88
C LEU A 416 -9.90 -2.87 -37.94
N SER A 417 -11.14 -3.03 -37.51
CA SER A 417 -12.11 -1.93 -37.50
C SER A 417 -11.75 -0.89 -36.44
N VAL A 418 -11.80 0.39 -36.80
CA VAL A 418 -11.65 1.49 -35.86
C VAL A 418 -12.89 1.55 -34.94
N PRO A 419 -12.75 1.86 -33.64
CA PRO A 419 -13.91 2.11 -32.77
C PRO A 419 -14.78 3.27 -33.32
N VAL A 420 -16.02 2.98 -33.75
CA VAL A 420 -16.96 3.99 -34.31
C VAL A 420 -17.88 4.54 -33.22
N ALA A 421 -18.14 5.86 -33.23
CA ALA A 421 -19.15 6.50 -32.40
C ALA A 421 -20.57 6.10 -32.84
N MET A 422 -21.36 5.45 -31.98
CA MET A 422 -22.79 5.21 -32.26
C MET A 422 -23.61 6.47 -31.94
N GLN A 423 -24.36 6.99 -32.92
CA GLN A 423 -25.47 7.91 -32.65
C GLN A 423 -26.67 7.12 -32.11
N PRO A 424 -27.35 7.58 -31.05
CA PRO A 424 -28.52 6.89 -30.52
C PRO A 424 -29.73 7.02 -31.47
N PRO A 425 -30.59 6.00 -31.60
CA PRO A 425 -31.81 6.08 -32.39
C PRO A 425 -32.87 6.97 -31.71
N LEU A 426 -33.58 7.77 -32.52
CA LEU A 426 -34.70 8.62 -32.09
C LEU A 426 -35.83 7.78 -31.47
N PRO A 427 -36.38 8.13 -30.29
CA PRO A 427 -37.52 7.41 -29.72
C PRO A 427 -38.84 7.83 -30.38
N LEU A 428 -39.66 6.83 -30.70
CA LEU A 428 -41.09 6.95 -31.00
C LEU A 428 -41.87 7.25 -29.70
N SER A 429 -42.91 8.09 -29.87
CA SER A 429 -43.84 8.63 -28.88
C SER A 429 -44.58 7.61 -28.00
N ALA A 430 -44.74 7.90 -26.70
CA ALA A 430 -45.94 7.56 -25.90
C ALA A 430 -46.02 8.34 -24.56
N GLU A 431 -46.96 9.29 -24.50
CA GLU A 431 -47.89 9.69 -23.42
C GLU A 431 -47.50 9.73 -21.91
N ALA A 432 -47.36 10.96 -21.40
CA ALA A 432 -47.93 11.63 -20.21
C ALA A 432 -48.27 10.89 -18.88
N LYS A 433 -47.74 11.44 -17.75
CA LYS A 433 -48.45 12.11 -16.60
C LYS A 433 -47.48 12.37 -15.42
N SER A 434 -47.19 13.64 -15.07
CA SER A 434 -47.64 14.42 -13.87
C SER A 434 -46.98 13.98 -12.53
N GLU A 435 -46.42 14.78 -11.61
CA GLU A 435 -46.69 16.15 -11.10
C GLU A 435 -45.49 16.76 -10.32
N SER A 436 -45.40 18.11 -10.27
CA SER A 436 -44.92 19.01 -9.17
C SER A 436 -43.43 18.98 -8.72
N GLU A 437 -42.68 20.06 -8.42
CA GLU A 437 -42.93 21.47 -8.05
C GLU A 437 -41.77 22.40 -8.53
N ASN A 438 -42.04 23.71 -8.60
CA ASN A 438 -41.15 24.80 -9.07
C ASN A 438 -39.98 25.12 -8.11
N ASP A 439 -38.76 25.23 -8.65
CA ASP A 439 -37.61 25.94 -8.06
C ASP A 439 -37.06 26.97 -9.09
N PRO A 440 -36.84 28.27 -8.76
CA PRO A 440 -36.61 29.34 -9.75
C PRO A 440 -35.22 29.37 -10.43
N SER A 441 -34.42 28.30 -10.40
CA SER A 441 -33.12 28.26 -11.08
C SER A 441 -33.11 27.48 -12.39
N ALA A 442 -34.26 27.01 -12.86
CA ALA A 442 -34.36 26.14 -14.03
C ALA A 442 -34.68 26.93 -15.30
N SER A 443 -33.68 27.61 -15.87
CA SER A 443 -33.42 27.69 -17.32
C SER A 443 -32.52 28.90 -17.69
N LEU A 444 -31.25 28.90 -17.30
CA LEU A 444 -30.30 29.82 -17.92
C LEU A 444 -29.99 29.28 -19.32
N HIS A 445 -30.51 29.92 -20.37
CA HIS A 445 -30.36 29.48 -21.76
C HIS A 445 -29.32 30.29 -22.54
N SER A 446 -28.77 31.36 -21.95
CA SER A 446 -27.78 32.22 -22.61
C SER A 446 -26.50 32.37 -21.80
N VAL A 447 -25.38 32.55 -22.51
CA VAL A 447 -24.06 32.81 -21.91
C VAL A 447 -24.07 34.09 -21.08
N ALA A 448 -24.81 35.12 -21.51
CA ALA A 448 -24.94 36.39 -20.80
C ALA A 448 -25.58 36.22 -19.40
N GLU A 449 -26.69 35.50 -19.31
CA GLU A 449 -27.35 35.25 -18.02
C GLU A 449 -26.50 34.36 -17.11
N PHE A 450 -25.79 33.38 -17.68
CA PHE A 450 -24.87 32.52 -16.95
C PHE A 450 -23.68 33.32 -16.36
N LEU A 451 -23.03 34.17 -17.16
CA LEU A 451 -21.95 35.03 -16.68
C LEU A 451 -22.44 36.02 -15.60
N THR A 452 -23.64 36.57 -15.77
CA THR A 452 -24.30 37.43 -14.76
C THR A 452 -24.50 36.68 -13.45
N SER A 453 -24.96 35.42 -13.49
CA SER A 453 -25.16 34.58 -12.29
C SER A 453 -23.86 34.31 -11.52
N LEU A 454 -22.71 34.37 -12.18
CA LEU A 454 -21.38 34.17 -11.60
C LEU A 454 -20.67 35.48 -11.23
N GLY A 455 -21.27 36.64 -11.54
CA GLY A 455 -20.64 37.95 -11.39
C GLY A 455 -19.46 38.18 -12.33
N LEU A 456 -19.50 37.58 -13.52
CA LEU A 456 -18.44 37.60 -14.54
C LEU A 456 -18.89 38.29 -15.85
N GLU A 457 -19.77 39.29 -15.76
CA GLU A 457 -20.34 40.02 -16.91
C GLU A 457 -19.27 40.65 -17.82
N HIS A 458 -18.14 41.08 -17.23
CA HIS A 458 -17.01 41.67 -17.96
C HIS A 458 -16.32 40.71 -18.95
N LEU A 459 -16.63 39.40 -18.88
CA LEU A 459 -16.12 38.41 -19.82
C LEU A 459 -17.03 38.22 -21.04
N LEU A 460 -18.22 38.83 -21.07
CA LEU A 460 -19.20 38.64 -22.14
C LEU A 460 -18.62 38.97 -23.53
N ASP A 461 -17.86 40.07 -23.64
CA ASP A 461 -17.21 40.48 -24.89
C ASP A 461 -16.24 39.42 -25.44
N ILE A 462 -15.56 38.67 -24.56
CA ILE A 462 -14.64 37.60 -24.96
C ILE A 462 -15.44 36.41 -25.48
N PHE A 463 -16.51 36.04 -24.79
CA PHE A 463 -17.37 34.93 -25.20
C PHE A 463 -18.10 35.22 -26.52
N GLU A 464 -18.55 36.46 -26.74
CA GLU A 464 -19.16 36.88 -28.01
C GLU A 464 -18.14 36.93 -29.16
N ARG A 465 -16.93 37.46 -28.90
CA ARG A 465 -15.86 37.53 -29.91
C ARG A 465 -15.43 36.15 -30.38
N GLU A 466 -15.27 35.21 -29.45
CA GLU A 466 -14.82 33.85 -29.73
C GLU A 466 -15.99 32.88 -30.01
N GLN A 467 -17.24 33.38 -30.06
CA GLN A 467 -18.47 32.61 -30.32
C GLN A 467 -18.62 31.40 -29.38
N ILE A 468 -18.25 31.54 -28.12
CA ILE A 468 -18.30 30.46 -27.12
C ILE A 468 -19.72 30.38 -26.54
N THR A 469 -20.43 29.32 -26.88
CA THR A 469 -21.75 28.98 -26.34
C THR A 469 -21.64 28.16 -25.04
N LEU A 470 -22.74 27.97 -24.31
CA LEU A 470 -22.72 27.26 -23.02
C LEU A 470 -22.30 25.78 -23.13
N ASP A 471 -22.65 25.13 -24.23
CA ASP A 471 -22.24 23.77 -24.59
C ASP A 471 -20.74 23.69 -24.87
N ILE A 472 -20.18 24.66 -25.60
CA ILE A 472 -18.73 24.74 -25.82
C ILE A 472 -18.03 24.99 -24.47
N LEU A 473 -18.52 25.95 -23.67
CA LEU A 473 -17.96 26.27 -22.36
C LEU A 473 -17.98 25.08 -21.38
N ALA A 474 -18.97 24.19 -21.48
CA ALA A 474 -19.03 22.97 -20.66
C ALA A 474 -17.93 21.96 -20.97
N GLU A 475 -17.31 22.04 -22.16
CA GLU A 475 -16.23 21.16 -22.60
C GLU A 475 -14.85 21.82 -22.51
N MET A 476 -14.79 23.12 -22.25
CA MET A 476 -13.54 23.88 -22.19
C MET A 476 -12.73 23.59 -20.92
N SER A 477 -11.45 23.35 -21.11
CA SER A 477 -10.44 23.21 -20.05
C SER A 477 -9.90 24.55 -19.57
N HIS A 478 -9.19 24.52 -18.45
CA HIS A 478 -8.47 25.69 -17.93
C HIS A 478 -7.47 26.28 -18.93
N GLU A 479 -6.87 25.46 -19.81
CA GLU A 479 -5.87 25.94 -20.77
C GLU A 479 -6.55 26.59 -21.99
N GLU A 480 -7.69 26.07 -22.45
CA GLU A 480 -8.47 26.65 -23.55
C GLU A 480 -9.10 28.00 -23.14
N LEU A 481 -9.64 28.09 -21.91
CA LEU A 481 -10.13 29.36 -21.37
C LEU A 481 -9.03 30.42 -21.25
N LYS A 482 -7.79 30.00 -20.98
CA LYS A 482 -6.63 30.89 -20.92
C LYS A 482 -6.23 31.37 -22.32
N GLN A 483 -6.28 30.50 -23.31
CA GLN A 483 -5.95 30.83 -24.71
C GLN A 483 -6.90 31.86 -25.32
N ILE A 484 -8.19 31.84 -24.93
CA ILE A 484 -9.17 32.86 -25.36
C ILE A 484 -9.06 34.20 -24.59
N GLY A 485 -8.14 34.31 -23.64
CA GLY A 485 -7.83 35.56 -22.92
C GLY A 485 -8.35 35.63 -21.48
N ILE A 486 -8.90 34.55 -20.91
CA ILE A 486 -9.34 34.50 -19.51
C ILE A 486 -8.17 34.01 -18.64
N SER A 487 -7.16 34.85 -18.46
CA SER A 487 -5.91 34.47 -17.79
C SER A 487 -6.07 34.16 -16.30
N ALA A 488 -6.99 34.86 -15.62
CA ALA A 488 -7.20 34.71 -14.17
C ALA A 488 -7.79 33.33 -13.83
N TYR A 489 -7.05 32.51 -13.08
CA TYR A 489 -7.48 31.17 -12.69
C TYR A 489 -8.81 31.17 -11.93
N GLY A 490 -9.03 32.16 -11.05
CA GLY A 490 -10.28 32.28 -10.29
C GLY A 490 -11.51 32.45 -11.19
N PHE A 491 -11.39 33.14 -12.32
CA PHE A 491 -12.48 33.28 -13.29
C PHE A 491 -12.70 31.98 -14.07
N ARG A 492 -11.62 31.35 -14.55
CA ARG A 492 -11.68 30.03 -15.21
C ARG A 492 -12.30 28.96 -14.32
N HIS A 493 -11.89 28.91 -13.05
CA HIS A 493 -12.43 27.97 -12.06
C HIS A 493 -13.90 28.25 -11.74
N LYS A 494 -14.30 29.53 -11.60
CA LYS A 494 -15.72 29.89 -11.41
C LYS A 494 -16.58 29.52 -12.61
N LEU A 495 -16.09 29.71 -13.84
CA LEU A 495 -16.79 29.34 -15.07
C LEU A 495 -17.01 27.83 -15.16
N ILE A 496 -15.94 27.04 -14.99
CA ILE A 496 -16.01 25.57 -15.05
C ILE A 496 -16.92 25.04 -13.94
N LYS A 497 -16.71 25.47 -12.68
CA LYS A 497 -17.51 25.02 -11.54
C LYS A 497 -18.96 25.52 -11.58
N GLY A 498 -19.19 26.71 -12.13
CA GLY A 498 -20.52 27.25 -12.38
C GLY A 498 -21.25 26.42 -13.43
N MET A 499 -20.54 25.98 -14.47
CA MET A 499 -21.10 25.15 -15.52
C MET A 499 -21.41 23.74 -15.02
N GLU A 500 -20.51 23.14 -14.22
CA GLU A 500 -20.77 21.87 -13.54
C GLU A 500 -22.07 21.91 -12.70
N ARG A 501 -22.33 23.03 -12.01
CA ARG A 501 -23.57 23.25 -11.24
C ARG A 501 -24.78 23.46 -12.13
N LEU A 502 -24.64 24.21 -13.22
CA LEU A 502 -25.72 24.44 -14.18
C LEU A 502 -26.15 23.14 -14.85
N VAL A 503 -25.18 22.30 -15.21
CA VAL A 503 -25.38 20.96 -15.78
C VAL A 503 -26.01 20.01 -14.74
N ALA A 504 -25.62 20.10 -13.47
CA ALA A 504 -26.21 19.28 -12.40
C ALA A 504 -27.67 19.64 -12.07
N ASN A 505 -28.07 20.91 -12.20
CA ASN A 505 -29.43 21.37 -11.90
C ASN A 505 -30.40 21.29 -13.10
N SER A 506 -29.90 21.20 -14.33
CA SER A 506 -30.71 21.15 -15.56
C SER A 506 -31.17 19.72 -15.86
N GLY A 507 -32.04 19.19 -15.00
CA GLY A 507 -32.64 17.88 -15.19
C GLY A 507 -33.32 17.75 -16.56
N SER A 508 -32.80 16.82 -17.38
CA SER A 508 -33.50 16.20 -18.53
C SER A 508 -33.52 16.89 -19.89
N LEU A 509 -32.76 17.96 -20.17
CA LEU A 509 -32.67 18.50 -21.54
C LEU A 509 -31.27 18.56 -22.13
N TRP A 510 -30.22 18.59 -21.32
CA TRP A 510 -28.83 18.40 -21.75
C TRP A 510 -28.34 17.05 -21.23
N SER A 511 -28.86 15.98 -21.81
CA SER A 511 -28.24 14.67 -21.66
C SER A 511 -26.93 14.66 -22.43
N THR A 512 -25.86 15.20 -21.86
CA THR A 512 -24.55 14.58 -22.08
C THR A 512 -24.66 13.17 -21.49
N PRO A 513 -24.42 12.12 -22.29
CA PRO A 513 -24.55 10.77 -21.79
C PRO A 513 -23.64 10.64 -20.58
N SER A 514 -24.16 10.00 -19.52
CA SER A 514 -23.36 9.29 -18.53
C SER A 514 -22.04 8.89 -19.16
N ASN A 515 -20.91 9.47 -18.73
CA ASN A 515 -19.58 9.14 -19.22
C ASN A 515 -19.52 7.61 -19.31
N PRO A 516 -19.60 6.99 -20.51
CA PRO A 516 -19.73 5.56 -20.57
C PRO A 516 -18.35 5.10 -20.18
N GLY A 517 -18.21 4.61 -18.95
CA GLY A 517 -17.05 3.86 -18.57
C GLY A 517 -16.75 2.83 -19.67
N THR A 518 -15.51 2.36 -19.70
CA THR A 518 -15.04 1.37 -20.69
C THR A 518 -16.10 0.30 -20.95
N LEU A 519 -16.61 0.24 -22.17
CA LEU A 519 -17.58 -0.77 -22.59
C LEU A 519 -16.83 -2.02 -23.05
N LEU A 520 -17.34 -3.18 -22.66
CA LEU A 520 -16.88 -4.47 -23.14
C LEU A 520 -17.95 -5.07 -24.04
N VAL A 521 -17.64 -5.20 -25.33
CA VAL A 521 -18.53 -5.77 -26.33
C VAL A 521 -18.08 -7.19 -26.62
N ASP A 522 -18.92 -8.18 -26.32
CA ASP A 522 -18.61 -9.58 -26.60
C ASP A 522 -18.54 -9.81 -28.12
N LEU A 523 -17.44 -10.40 -28.59
CA LEU A 523 -17.32 -10.85 -29.97
C LEU A 523 -17.89 -12.26 -30.09
N LEU A 524 -18.66 -12.50 -31.15
CA LEU A 524 -19.18 -13.82 -31.46
C LEU A 524 -18.07 -14.70 -32.05
N ALA A 525 -18.14 -16.02 -31.82
CA ALA A 525 -17.09 -16.95 -32.24
C ALA A 525 -16.92 -17.06 -33.77
N ASP A 526 -17.94 -16.69 -34.54
CA ASP A 526 -17.94 -16.63 -36.00
C ASP A 526 -17.47 -15.27 -36.56
N ASP A 527 -17.24 -14.27 -35.69
CA ASP A 527 -16.69 -12.98 -36.09
C ASP A 527 -15.24 -13.15 -36.56
N LYS A 528 -14.89 -12.49 -37.68
CA LYS A 528 -13.53 -12.49 -38.21
C LYS A 528 -12.51 -11.93 -37.21
N GLU A 529 -12.89 -10.92 -36.43
CA GLU A 529 -12.02 -10.37 -35.37
C GLU A 529 -11.80 -11.40 -34.26
N TYR A 530 -12.83 -12.16 -33.87
CA TYR A 530 -12.71 -13.24 -32.89
C TYR A 530 -11.73 -14.31 -33.37
N ILE A 531 -11.96 -14.84 -34.58
CA ILE A 531 -11.14 -15.91 -35.16
C ILE A 531 -9.68 -15.47 -35.27
N THR A 532 -9.43 -14.23 -35.72
CA THR A 532 -8.06 -13.70 -35.85
C THR A 532 -7.37 -13.59 -34.49
N VAL A 533 -8.05 -13.07 -33.47
CA VAL A 533 -7.48 -12.93 -32.12
C VAL A 533 -7.25 -14.31 -31.48
N GLU A 534 -8.17 -15.26 -31.69
CA GLU A 534 -8.01 -16.65 -31.25
C GLU A 534 -6.81 -17.31 -31.92
N GLU A 535 -6.70 -17.28 -33.25
CA GLU A 535 -5.59 -17.86 -34.00
C GLU A 535 -4.24 -17.30 -33.55
N GLU A 536 -4.14 -15.99 -33.36
CA GLU A 536 -2.93 -15.34 -32.85
C GLU A 536 -2.57 -15.80 -31.44
N MET A 537 -3.58 -15.99 -30.58
CA MET A 537 -3.36 -16.51 -29.24
C MET A 537 -2.90 -17.98 -29.24
N GLN A 538 -3.43 -18.80 -30.15
CA GLN A 538 -2.99 -20.19 -30.32
C GLN A 538 -1.58 -20.29 -30.92
N ASN A 539 -1.26 -19.51 -31.96
CA ASN A 539 0.07 -19.45 -32.60
C ASN A 539 1.18 -19.00 -31.67
N GLY A 540 0.77 -18.29 -30.63
CA GLY A 540 1.59 -17.85 -29.55
C GLY A 540 2.04 -18.94 -28.55
N ILE A 541 1.46 -20.13 -28.58
CA ILE A 541 1.84 -21.20 -27.64
C ILE A 541 3.32 -21.54 -27.83
N ARG A 542 4.03 -21.67 -26.71
CA ARG A 542 5.46 -22.03 -26.65
C ARG A 542 5.66 -23.06 -25.55
N GLU A 543 6.41 -24.11 -25.85
CA GLU A 543 6.78 -25.14 -24.88
C GLU A 543 7.69 -24.54 -23.80
N HIS A 544 7.31 -24.66 -22.52
CA HIS A 544 8.12 -24.17 -21.40
C HIS A 544 9.01 -25.29 -20.84
N ARG A 545 10.33 -25.21 -21.05
CA ARG A 545 11.30 -26.14 -20.45
C ARG A 545 11.79 -25.61 -19.11
N ASP A 546 11.22 -26.11 -18.01
CA ASP A 546 11.72 -25.84 -16.66
C ASP A 546 12.17 -27.11 -15.95
N ASN A 547 13.25 -27.73 -16.43
CA ASN A 547 14.00 -28.85 -15.80
C ASN A 547 13.15 -29.86 -14.98
N GLY A 548 11.91 -30.15 -15.40
CA GLY A 548 10.96 -31.03 -14.73
C GLY A 548 10.29 -30.53 -13.42
N HIS A 549 10.47 -29.29 -12.95
CA HIS A 549 10.03 -28.89 -11.60
C HIS A 549 8.83 -27.92 -11.53
N ALA A 550 8.48 -27.19 -12.60
CA ALA A 550 7.31 -26.29 -12.56
C ALA A 550 6.54 -26.08 -13.89
N GLY A 551 6.95 -26.71 -15.00
CA GLY A 551 6.30 -26.50 -16.31
C GLY A 551 5.16 -27.48 -16.58
N GLY A 552 3.92 -27.01 -16.65
CA GLY A 552 2.83 -27.75 -17.27
C GLY A 552 2.94 -27.70 -18.80
N VAL A 553 2.87 -28.84 -19.48
CA VAL A 553 2.74 -28.89 -20.93
C VAL A 553 1.28 -28.57 -21.28
N PHE A 554 1.06 -27.73 -22.29
CA PHE A 554 -0.25 -27.50 -22.90
C PHE A 554 -0.05 -27.19 -24.38
N THR A 555 -0.97 -27.66 -25.21
CA THR A 555 -0.90 -27.54 -26.67
C THR A 555 -1.97 -26.61 -27.23
N ARG A 556 -2.93 -26.19 -26.39
CA ARG A 556 -4.06 -25.36 -26.79
C ARG A 556 -4.60 -24.52 -25.63
N TYR A 557 -5.11 -23.34 -25.95
CA TYR A 557 -5.99 -22.57 -25.07
C TYR A 557 -7.46 -22.86 -25.37
N ASN A 558 -8.28 -23.00 -24.33
CA ASN A 558 -9.73 -22.93 -24.47
C ASN A 558 -10.15 -21.47 -24.29
N ILE A 559 -10.44 -20.77 -25.39
CA ILE A 559 -10.91 -19.39 -25.33
C ILE A 559 -12.38 -19.39 -24.90
N VAL A 560 -12.64 -18.79 -23.74
CA VAL A 560 -13.99 -18.72 -23.15
C VAL A 560 -14.75 -17.53 -23.71
N ARG A 561 -14.07 -16.39 -23.86
CA ARG A 561 -14.68 -15.14 -24.33
C ARG A 561 -13.63 -14.15 -24.82
N ILE A 562 -13.90 -13.46 -25.93
CA ILE A 562 -13.15 -12.29 -26.37
C ILE A 562 -14.09 -11.10 -26.34
N GLN A 563 -13.67 -10.02 -25.66
CA GLN A 563 -14.46 -8.79 -25.55
C GLN A 563 -13.67 -7.63 -26.14
N LYS A 564 -14.26 -6.90 -27.08
CA LYS A 564 -13.71 -5.65 -27.59
C LYS A 564 -13.90 -4.55 -26.57
N VAL A 565 -12.81 -3.85 -26.28
CA VAL A 565 -12.77 -2.74 -25.33
C VAL A 565 -13.06 -1.46 -26.09
N GLN A 566 -14.10 -0.74 -25.69
CA GLN A 566 -14.48 0.54 -26.26
C GLN A 566 -14.41 1.62 -25.18
N ASN A 567 -13.40 2.49 -25.26
CA ASN A 567 -13.26 3.65 -24.41
C ASN A 567 -12.87 4.88 -25.25
N ARG A 568 -13.80 5.83 -25.37
CA ARG A 568 -13.64 7.03 -26.21
C ARG A 568 -12.46 7.89 -25.76
N LYS A 569 -12.38 8.23 -24.48
CA LYS A 569 -11.31 9.11 -23.94
C LYS A 569 -9.92 8.48 -24.14
N LEU A 570 -9.82 7.17 -23.92
CA LEU A 570 -8.57 6.44 -24.08
C LEU A 570 -8.16 6.33 -25.55
N TRP A 571 -9.13 6.12 -26.44
CA TRP A 571 -8.91 6.09 -27.89
C TRP A 571 -8.42 7.45 -28.42
N GLU A 572 -9.07 8.54 -28.03
CA GLU A 572 -8.67 9.91 -28.44
C GLU A 572 -7.23 10.24 -28.00
N ARG A 573 -6.86 9.91 -26.77
CA ARG A 573 -5.48 10.07 -26.28
C ARG A 573 -4.48 9.20 -27.05
N TYR A 574 -4.83 7.94 -27.33
CA TYR A 574 -3.98 7.05 -28.13
C TYR A 574 -3.76 7.59 -29.55
N VAL A 575 -4.82 8.09 -30.20
CA VAL A 575 -4.74 8.69 -31.53
C VAL A 575 -3.87 9.95 -31.51
N HIS A 576 -3.94 10.77 -30.46
CA HIS A 576 -3.05 11.93 -30.29
C HIS A 576 -1.59 11.49 -30.21
N ARG A 577 -1.28 10.53 -29.33
CA ARG A 577 0.09 10.01 -29.18
C ARG A 577 0.60 9.36 -30.47
N ARG A 578 -0.27 8.65 -31.18
CA ARG A 578 0.03 8.06 -32.49
C ARG A 578 0.47 9.11 -33.50
N ARG A 579 -0.17 10.29 -33.50
CA ARG A 579 0.19 11.40 -34.39
C ARG A 579 1.57 11.96 -34.04
N GLU A 580 1.84 12.22 -32.76
CA GLU A 580 3.16 12.69 -32.30
C GLU A 580 4.28 11.72 -32.71
N VAL A 581 4.08 10.42 -32.48
CA VAL A 581 5.06 9.39 -32.87
C VAL A 581 5.25 9.35 -34.39
N ALA A 582 4.19 9.54 -35.18
CA ALA A 582 4.29 9.58 -36.63
C ALA A 582 5.07 10.82 -37.12
N GLU A 583 4.82 11.99 -36.53
CA GLU A 583 5.54 13.24 -36.84
C GLU A 583 7.05 13.07 -36.60
N ASP A 584 7.41 12.44 -35.48
CA ASP A 584 8.82 12.14 -35.15
C ASP A 584 9.42 11.01 -35.99
N ASN A 585 8.59 10.18 -36.65
CA ASN A 585 8.99 8.96 -37.36
C ASN A 585 8.60 8.93 -38.85
N ASN A 586 8.94 9.97 -39.62
CA ASN A 586 8.75 10.01 -41.07
C ASN A 586 7.30 9.70 -41.50
N ASN A 587 6.31 10.19 -40.74
CA ASN A 587 4.88 9.89 -40.89
C ASN A 587 4.50 8.40 -40.74
N GLN A 588 5.29 7.62 -40.01
CA GLN A 588 4.99 6.22 -39.69
C GLN A 588 4.85 6.02 -38.17
N ALA A 589 3.64 5.74 -37.70
CA ALA A 589 3.42 5.48 -36.27
C ALA A 589 3.87 4.09 -35.80
N CYS A 590 4.18 3.18 -36.74
CA CYS A 590 4.63 1.80 -36.48
C CYS A 590 3.77 1.07 -35.43
N GLU A 591 2.46 0.96 -35.69
CA GLU A 591 1.50 0.31 -34.78
C GLU A 591 1.69 -1.21 -34.70
N ARG A 592 1.64 -1.75 -33.48
CA ARG A 592 1.72 -3.18 -33.20
C ARG A 592 0.72 -3.60 -32.12
N MET A 593 0.23 -4.83 -32.23
CA MET A 593 -0.53 -5.50 -31.18
C MET A 593 0.40 -6.29 -30.27
N LEU A 594 0.23 -6.14 -28.95
CA LEU A 594 1.04 -6.82 -27.94
C LEU A 594 0.17 -7.36 -26.80
N PHE A 595 0.49 -8.55 -26.31
CA PHE A 595 -0.20 -9.18 -25.18
C PHE A 595 0.35 -8.68 -23.83
N HIS A 596 -0.57 -8.37 -22.91
CA HIS A 596 -0.28 -7.94 -21.53
C HIS A 596 -0.90 -8.89 -20.50
N GLY A 597 -0.07 -9.36 -19.56
CA GLY A 597 -0.40 -10.39 -18.56
C GLY A 597 -1.20 -9.91 -17.35
N SER A 598 -1.88 -10.87 -16.70
CA SER A 598 -2.94 -10.64 -15.72
C SER A 598 -2.59 -10.09 -14.32
N PRO A 599 -1.45 -10.38 -13.68
CA PRO A 599 -1.18 -9.91 -12.32
C PRO A 599 -1.02 -8.38 -12.24
N PHE A 600 -0.49 -7.79 -13.31
CA PHE A 600 -0.28 -6.35 -13.45
C PHE A 600 -1.61 -5.59 -13.59
N ILE A 601 -2.55 -6.15 -14.35
CA ILE A 601 -3.89 -5.58 -14.55
C ILE A 601 -4.61 -5.39 -13.22
N ASN A 602 -4.50 -6.34 -12.29
CA ASN A 602 -5.16 -6.25 -10.99
C ASN A 602 -4.60 -5.12 -10.11
N ALA A 603 -3.29 -4.89 -10.14
CA ALA A 603 -2.68 -3.78 -9.40
C ALA A 603 -3.20 -2.44 -9.92
N ILE A 604 -3.36 -2.29 -11.24
CA ILE A 604 -3.85 -1.05 -11.84
C ILE A 604 -5.37 -0.90 -11.65
N VAL A 605 -6.15 -1.98 -11.77
CA VAL A 605 -7.61 -1.97 -11.55
C VAL A 605 -7.96 -1.67 -10.09
N GLN A 606 -7.20 -2.18 -9.13
CA GLN A 606 -7.48 -1.96 -7.70
C GLN A 606 -6.90 -0.66 -7.15
N LYS A 607 -5.82 -0.12 -7.73
CA LYS A 607 -5.06 0.99 -7.14
C LYS A 607 -4.95 2.24 -8.02
N GLY A 608 -5.47 2.18 -9.25
CA GLY A 608 -5.33 3.27 -10.22
C GLY A 608 -3.90 3.41 -10.78
N PHE A 609 -3.74 4.30 -11.76
CA PHE A 609 -2.43 4.68 -12.31
C PHE A 609 -2.08 6.07 -11.78
N ASP A 610 -1.06 6.18 -10.92
CA ASP A 610 -0.44 7.45 -10.48
C ASP A 610 0.89 7.60 -11.23
N GLU A 611 1.22 8.79 -11.72
CA GLU A 611 2.50 9.15 -12.34
C GLU A 611 3.72 8.70 -11.50
N ARG A 612 3.58 8.63 -10.17
CA ARG A 612 4.63 8.12 -9.26
C ARG A 612 4.89 6.62 -9.40
N HIS A 613 3.90 5.84 -9.86
CA HIS A 613 4.03 4.43 -10.19
C HIS A 613 4.45 4.19 -11.65
N ALA A 614 4.38 5.21 -12.51
CA ALA A 614 4.92 5.16 -13.87
C ALA A 614 6.45 4.93 -13.85
N TYR A 615 7.15 5.44 -12.83
CA TYR A 615 8.58 5.21 -12.63
C TYR A 615 8.92 3.77 -12.19
N ILE A 616 7.99 3.07 -11.52
CA ILE A 616 8.12 1.62 -11.29
C ILE A 616 7.98 0.89 -12.63
N GLY A 617 7.08 1.33 -13.53
CA GLY A 617 7.05 0.85 -14.92
C GLY A 617 8.33 1.14 -15.73
N GLY A 618 9.09 2.18 -15.35
CA GLY A 618 10.40 2.53 -15.92
C GLY A 618 11.57 1.69 -15.39
N MET A 619 11.62 1.41 -14.08
CA MET A 619 12.63 0.51 -13.48
C MET A 619 12.33 -0.98 -13.73
N PHE A 620 11.06 -1.33 -13.93
CA PHE A 620 10.63 -2.70 -14.22
C PHE A 620 10.33 -2.96 -15.69
N GLY A 621 10.50 -1.97 -16.57
CA GLY A 621 10.19 -2.09 -17.98
C GLY A 621 8.77 -2.60 -18.20
N ALA A 622 7.85 -1.72 -18.57
CA ALA A 622 6.67 -2.17 -19.32
C ALA A 622 7.03 -2.70 -20.73
N GLY A 623 8.20 -3.35 -20.88
CA GLY A 623 8.41 -4.45 -21.80
C GLY A 623 8.73 -5.67 -20.94
N ILE A 624 7.81 -6.63 -20.91
CA ILE A 624 8.10 -7.93 -20.31
C ILE A 624 9.25 -8.53 -21.15
N TYR A 625 10.42 -8.69 -20.53
CA TYR A 625 11.59 -9.27 -21.18
C TYR A 625 11.34 -10.75 -21.46
N PHE A 626 11.19 -11.16 -22.73
CA PHE A 626 11.30 -12.57 -23.14
C PHE A 626 12.47 -12.75 -24.09
N ALA A 627 13.71 -12.71 -23.60
CA ALA A 627 14.75 -13.43 -24.32
C ALA A 627 14.52 -14.93 -24.06
N GLU A 628 14.65 -15.78 -25.08
CA GLU A 628 14.57 -17.25 -25.00
C GLU A 628 15.41 -17.87 -23.87
N HIS A 629 16.34 -17.10 -23.28
CA HIS A 629 17.30 -17.54 -22.28
C HIS A 629 17.46 -16.59 -21.07
N SER A 630 16.53 -15.67 -20.80
CA SER A 630 16.67 -14.75 -19.66
C SER A 630 16.15 -15.38 -18.36
N SER A 631 17.05 -15.59 -17.39
CA SER A 631 16.77 -16.13 -16.05
C SER A 631 15.89 -15.22 -15.19
N LYS A 632 15.88 -13.91 -15.46
CA LYS A 632 15.04 -12.92 -14.76
C LYS A 632 13.56 -12.99 -15.18
N SER A 633 13.27 -13.41 -16.41
CA SER A 633 11.90 -13.54 -16.94
C SER A 633 11.10 -14.58 -16.14
N ASN A 634 11.75 -15.70 -15.80
CA ASN A 634 11.15 -16.77 -15.01
C ASN A 634 10.91 -16.34 -13.55
N GLN A 635 11.74 -15.45 -12.99
CA GLN A 635 11.56 -14.97 -11.60
C GLN A 635 10.30 -14.10 -11.41
N TYR A 636 9.87 -13.33 -12.42
CA TYR A 636 8.65 -12.50 -12.32
C TYR A 636 7.37 -13.28 -12.61
N VAL A 637 7.51 -14.32 -13.42
CA VAL A 637 6.51 -15.34 -13.73
C VAL A 637 6.22 -16.21 -12.50
N TYR A 638 7.22 -16.49 -11.65
CA TYR A 638 7.05 -17.27 -10.42
C TYR A 638 7.04 -16.46 -9.12
N GLY A 639 7.15 -15.13 -9.17
CA GLY A 639 7.45 -14.32 -7.99
C GLY A 639 8.86 -14.63 -7.43
N ILE A 640 9.50 -13.65 -6.82
CA ILE A 640 10.76 -13.88 -6.09
C ILE A 640 10.39 -14.76 -4.87
N GLY A 641 10.57 -16.08 -4.98
CA GLY A 641 10.23 -17.05 -3.93
C GLY A 641 9.40 -18.27 -4.35
N GLY A 642 9.08 -18.48 -5.63
CA GLY A 642 8.45 -19.71 -6.08
C GLY A 642 6.97 -19.80 -5.70
N GLY A 643 6.14 -18.98 -6.33
CA GLY A 643 4.70 -18.86 -6.17
C GLY A 643 3.97 -20.21 -6.10
N THR A 644 2.93 -20.26 -5.28
CA THR A 644 2.20 -21.48 -4.90
C THR A 644 1.23 -21.98 -5.98
N GLY A 645 1.27 -21.41 -7.19
CA GLY A 645 0.27 -21.68 -8.23
C GLY A 645 -1.10 -21.14 -7.82
N CYS A 646 -2.16 -21.79 -8.30
CA CYS A 646 -3.53 -21.37 -8.06
C CYS A 646 -3.84 -21.24 -6.56
N PRO A 647 -4.32 -20.10 -6.01
CA PRO A 647 -4.67 -20.00 -4.58
C PRO A 647 -5.70 -21.05 -4.15
N THR A 648 -6.66 -21.37 -5.02
CA THR A 648 -7.74 -22.32 -4.76
C THR A 648 -7.26 -23.76 -4.80
N HIS A 649 -6.49 -24.14 -5.83
CA HIS A 649 -6.10 -25.53 -6.09
C HIS A 649 -4.65 -25.83 -5.73
N LYS A 650 -3.88 -24.82 -5.32
CA LYS A 650 -2.44 -24.83 -5.03
C LYS A 650 -1.60 -25.50 -6.12
N ASP A 651 -2.11 -25.45 -7.35
CA ASP A 651 -1.53 -26.08 -8.52
C ASP A 651 -0.88 -25.01 -9.41
N ARG A 652 0.43 -25.18 -9.60
CA ARG A 652 1.25 -24.37 -10.50
C ARG A 652 0.91 -24.59 -11.96
N SER A 653 0.05 -25.54 -12.33
CA SER A 653 -0.45 -25.68 -13.69
C SER A 653 -1.96 -25.79 -13.80
N CYS A 654 -2.69 -25.16 -12.87
CA CYS A 654 -4.14 -25.31 -12.78
C CYS A 654 -4.84 -25.11 -14.15
N TYR A 655 -5.33 -26.25 -14.67
CA TYR A 655 -6.09 -26.39 -15.91
C TYR A 655 -7.58 -26.08 -15.71
N THR A 656 -8.03 -25.90 -14.47
CA THR A 656 -9.45 -25.72 -14.11
C THR A 656 -9.88 -24.25 -14.03
N CYS A 657 -8.97 -23.33 -13.74
CA CYS A 657 -9.31 -21.93 -13.53
C CYS A 657 -9.27 -21.12 -14.83
N HIS A 658 -10.23 -20.21 -15.00
CA HIS A 658 -10.20 -19.18 -16.04
C HIS A 658 -9.11 -18.13 -15.78
N ARG A 659 -8.58 -17.62 -16.88
CA ARG A 659 -7.51 -16.63 -16.96
C ARG A 659 -7.95 -15.48 -17.86
N HIS A 660 -7.32 -14.33 -17.70
CA HIS A 660 -7.59 -13.10 -18.41
C HIS A 660 -6.30 -12.53 -19.02
N LEU A 661 -6.41 -11.98 -20.23
CA LEU A 661 -5.32 -11.38 -20.98
C LEU A 661 -5.83 -10.10 -21.66
N LEU A 662 -4.98 -9.07 -21.75
CA LEU A 662 -5.26 -7.91 -22.60
C LEU A 662 -4.41 -7.97 -23.86
N LEU A 663 -5.02 -7.66 -25.00
CA LEU A 663 -4.33 -7.42 -26.25
C LEU A 663 -4.42 -5.93 -26.56
N CYS A 664 -3.27 -5.25 -26.58
CA CYS A 664 -3.17 -3.80 -26.67
C CYS A 664 -2.54 -3.34 -27.98
N ARG A 665 -3.04 -2.25 -28.56
CA ARG A 665 -2.39 -1.48 -29.62
C ARG A 665 -1.32 -0.56 -29.04
N VAL A 666 -0.15 -0.53 -29.66
CA VAL A 666 1.00 0.26 -29.23
C VAL A 666 1.66 0.91 -30.44
N THR A 667 2.03 2.18 -30.32
CA THR A 667 2.82 2.92 -31.31
C THR A 667 4.29 2.92 -30.89
N LEU A 668 5.20 2.62 -31.82
CA LEU A 668 6.62 2.48 -31.53
C LEU A 668 7.44 3.51 -32.31
N GLY A 669 8.02 4.48 -31.62
CA GLY A 669 8.90 5.49 -32.23
C GLY A 669 10.27 4.95 -32.68
N LYS A 670 11.05 5.81 -33.36
CA LYS A 670 12.36 5.47 -33.96
C LYS A 670 13.34 4.74 -33.03
N SER A 671 13.37 5.13 -31.76
CA SER A 671 14.24 4.57 -30.73
C SER A 671 14.03 3.07 -30.48
N PHE A 672 12.94 2.48 -30.98
CA PHE A 672 12.58 1.09 -30.77
C PHE A 672 12.74 0.19 -32.01
N LEU A 673 13.15 0.73 -33.16
CA LEU A 673 13.35 -0.02 -34.42
C LEU A 673 14.57 -0.96 -34.41
N GLN A 674 15.37 -0.99 -33.34
CA GLN A 674 16.67 -1.68 -33.34
C GLN A 674 16.68 -3.13 -32.82
N PHE A 675 15.57 -3.68 -32.32
CA PHE A 675 15.52 -5.08 -31.87
C PHE A 675 14.17 -5.74 -32.16
N SER A 676 14.19 -6.99 -32.61
CA SER A 676 13.01 -7.86 -32.84
C SER A 676 12.08 -7.86 -31.61
N ALA A 677 11.04 -7.02 -31.66
CA ALA A 677 9.96 -6.99 -30.70
C ALA A 677 8.83 -7.91 -31.22
N MET A 678 9.07 -9.22 -31.16
CA MET A 678 8.08 -10.26 -31.40
C MET A 678 8.07 -11.20 -30.21
N LYS A 679 7.43 -10.78 -29.12
CA LYS A 679 7.51 -11.49 -27.83
C LYS A 679 6.15 -11.46 -27.17
N MET A 680 5.52 -12.63 -27.09
CA MET A 680 4.34 -12.80 -26.27
C MET A 680 4.71 -12.98 -24.81
N ALA A 681 3.88 -12.41 -23.94
CA ALA A 681 3.91 -12.66 -22.52
C ALA A 681 2.86 -13.68 -22.11
N HIS A 682 3.30 -14.89 -21.75
CA HIS A 682 2.44 -15.83 -21.04
C HIS A 682 2.56 -15.58 -19.53
N ALA A 683 1.43 -15.46 -18.83
CA ALA A 683 1.43 -15.82 -17.42
C ALA A 683 1.70 -17.34 -17.36
N PRO A 684 2.62 -17.82 -16.52
CA PRO A 684 2.84 -19.25 -16.44
C PRO A 684 1.56 -19.93 -15.99
N PRO A 685 1.49 -21.25 -16.19
CA PRO A 685 0.55 -22.06 -15.47
C PRO A 685 0.60 -21.64 -13.96
N GLY A 686 -0.55 -21.61 -13.28
CA GLY A 686 -0.63 -21.28 -11.85
C GLY A 686 -0.84 -19.81 -11.42
N HIS A 687 -0.52 -18.78 -12.22
CA HIS A 687 -0.82 -17.40 -11.81
C HIS A 687 -2.29 -17.00 -12.07
N HIS A 688 -2.98 -16.43 -11.07
CA HIS A 688 -4.41 -16.11 -11.19
C HIS A 688 -4.68 -14.85 -11.98
N SER A 689 -5.81 -14.89 -12.67
CA SER A 689 -6.46 -13.71 -13.22
C SER A 689 -7.60 -13.28 -12.32
N VAL A 690 -7.69 -11.99 -12.05
CA VAL A 690 -8.67 -11.46 -11.11
C VAL A 690 -9.99 -11.23 -11.82
N ALA A 691 -11.01 -11.96 -11.38
CA ALA A 691 -12.41 -11.61 -11.59
C ALA A 691 -12.78 -10.47 -10.63
N GLY A 692 -12.81 -9.24 -11.12
CA GLY A 692 -13.51 -8.15 -10.44
C GLY A 692 -14.99 -8.22 -10.78
N ARG A 693 -15.87 -8.48 -9.80
CA ARG A 693 -17.30 -8.15 -9.96
C ARG A 693 -17.42 -6.62 -9.88
N PRO A 694 -18.07 -5.94 -10.83
CA PRO A 694 -18.33 -4.52 -10.70
C PRO A 694 -19.29 -4.31 -9.52
N SER A 695 -18.83 -3.59 -8.48
CA SER A 695 -19.74 -2.84 -7.64
C SER A 695 -20.44 -1.78 -8.51
N VAL A 696 -21.70 -1.51 -8.20
CA VAL A 696 -22.65 -0.63 -8.92
C VAL A 696 -21.94 0.48 -9.71
N GLY A 697 -21.89 0.37 -11.06
CA GLY A 697 -21.32 1.41 -11.93
C GLY A 697 -20.47 0.98 -13.15
N GLY A 698 -20.18 -0.31 -13.36
CA GLY A 698 -19.42 -0.78 -14.53
C GLY A 698 -17.90 -0.85 -14.30
N LEU A 699 -17.17 -1.51 -15.23
CA LEU A 699 -15.74 -1.79 -15.11
C LEU A 699 -14.89 -0.55 -15.51
N TYR A 700 -14.24 0.09 -14.53
CA TYR A 700 -13.21 1.10 -14.78
C TYR A 700 -11.89 0.43 -15.18
N PHE A 701 -11.64 0.27 -16.49
CA PHE A 701 -10.26 0.03 -16.92
C PHE A 701 -9.43 1.30 -16.66
N PRO A 702 -8.17 1.15 -16.24
CA PRO A 702 -7.31 2.30 -15.98
C PRO A 702 -7.08 3.11 -17.24
N GLU A 703 -7.09 4.43 -17.12
CA GLU A 703 -6.96 5.38 -18.23
C GLU A 703 -5.57 5.40 -18.89
N TYR A 704 -4.64 4.54 -18.43
CA TYR A 704 -3.26 4.50 -18.88
C TYR A 704 -2.77 3.04 -18.90
N VAL A 705 -2.50 2.53 -20.10
CA VAL A 705 -1.63 1.36 -20.32
C VAL A 705 -0.38 1.91 -20.98
N VAL A 706 0.81 1.53 -20.51
CA VAL A 706 2.08 2.03 -21.03
C VAL A 706 2.95 0.84 -21.43
N TYR A 707 3.57 0.88 -22.60
CA TYR A 707 4.56 -0.07 -23.08
C TYR A 707 5.90 0.64 -23.30
N ARG A 708 6.94 0.29 -22.52
CA ARG A 708 8.27 0.93 -22.57
C ARG A 708 8.27 2.47 -22.52
N GLY A 709 7.35 3.05 -21.76
CA GLY A 709 7.19 4.50 -21.66
C GLY A 709 6.24 5.10 -22.70
N GLU A 710 5.78 4.33 -23.69
CA GLU A 710 4.80 4.75 -24.70
C GLU A 710 3.37 4.39 -24.28
N GLN A 711 2.41 5.27 -24.55
CA GLN A 711 1.00 5.00 -24.26
C GLN A 711 0.44 3.89 -25.17
N ALA A 712 -0.39 3.01 -24.61
CA ALA A 712 -1.01 1.87 -25.28
C ALA A 712 -2.54 1.89 -25.10
N TYR A 713 -3.25 1.41 -26.12
CA TYR A 713 -4.71 1.26 -26.09
C TYR A 713 -5.10 -0.21 -25.90
N PRO A 714 -5.79 -0.60 -24.80
CA PRO A 714 -6.34 -1.94 -24.67
C PRO A 714 -7.47 -2.13 -25.69
N GLU A 715 -7.29 -3.07 -26.62
CA GLU A 715 -8.24 -3.33 -27.70
C GLU A 715 -9.16 -4.52 -27.37
N TYR A 716 -8.60 -5.61 -26.84
CA TYR A 716 -9.36 -6.82 -26.51
C TYR A 716 -9.04 -7.33 -25.10
N PHE A 717 -10.09 -7.73 -24.39
CA PHE A 717 -10.02 -8.47 -23.14
C PHE A 717 -10.43 -9.93 -23.39
N ILE A 718 -9.49 -10.85 -23.15
CA ILE A 718 -9.64 -12.26 -23.50
C ILE A 718 -9.73 -13.07 -22.20
N THR A 719 -10.78 -13.86 -22.07
CA THR A 719 -10.93 -14.86 -21.01
C THR A 719 -10.68 -16.25 -21.59
N TYR A 720 -9.79 -17.02 -20.97
CA TYR A 720 -9.34 -18.30 -21.49
C TYR A 720 -9.00 -19.30 -20.38
N GLN A 721 -8.82 -20.56 -20.75
CA GLN A 721 -8.40 -21.64 -19.87
C GLN A 721 -7.27 -22.43 -20.53
N ILE A 722 -6.37 -23.00 -19.74
CA ILE A 722 -5.30 -23.86 -20.25
C ILE A 722 -5.85 -25.28 -20.41
N CYS A 723 -5.65 -25.90 -21.58
CA CYS A 723 -6.02 -27.30 -21.78
C CYS A 723 -4.87 -28.23 -21.42
N LYS A 724 -5.16 -29.31 -20.69
CA LYS A 724 -4.20 -30.41 -20.50
C LYS A 724 -4.01 -31.11 -21.87
N PRO A 725 -2.78 -31.48 -22.26
CA PRO A 725 -2.55 -32.38 -23.38
C PRO A 725 -3.32 -33.67 -23.10
N GLU A 726 -4.14 -34.10 -24.04
CA GLU A 726 -4.91 -35.35 -23.90
C GLU A 726 -3.93 -36.49 -23.61
N GLU A 727 -4.12 -37.20 -22.49
CA GLU A 727 -3.53 -38.52 -22.33
C GLU A 727 -4.22 -39.40 -23.35
N PHE A 728 -3.51 -39.82 -24.41
CA PHE A 728 -4.00 -40.78 -25.39
C PHE A 728 -4.58 -42.00 -24.65
N SER A 729 -5.89 -42.04 -24.49
CA SER A 729 -6.60 -43.26 -24.16
C SER A 729 -6.56 -44.14 -25.40
N ASN A 730 -5.64 -45.10 -25.39
CA ASN A 730 -5.71 -46.29 -26.23
C ASN A 730 -7.14 -46.86 -26.15
N GLY A 731 -7.88 -46.79 -27.23
CA GLY A 731 -9.19 -47.42 -27.30
C GLY A 731 -10.11 -46.89 -28.39
N ALA A 732 -9.75 -47.08 -29.65
CA ALA A 732 -10.66 -47.44 -30.76
C ALA A 732 -9.92 -47.31 -32.09
N ASP A 733 -9.24 -48.38 -32.50
CA ASP A 733 -9.21 -48.78 -33.91
C ASP A 733 -8.87 -50.28 -33.98
N SER A 734 -9.91 -51.08 -33.73
CA SER A 734 -10.04 -52.41 -34.29
C SER A 734 -10.94 -52.28 -35.52
N ASP A 735 -10.50 -52.86 -36.63
CA ASP A 735 -11.15 -52.94 -37.96
C ASP A 735 -10.92 -51.69 -38.82
N VAL A 736 -10.20 -51.71 -39.95
CA VAL A 736 -10.17 -52.69 -41.04
C VAL A 736 -8.83 -52.55 -41.81
N ARG A 737 -8.26 -53.72 -42.14
CA ARG A 737 -7.23 -54.07 -43.14
C ARG A 737 -6.55 -53.00 -44.00
#